data_AF-A0A8K0LCD6-F1
#
_entry.id   AF-A0A8K0LCD6-F1
#
_cell.length_a   1.000
_cell.length_b   1.000
_cell.length_c   1.000
_cell.angle_alpha   90.00
_cell.angle_beta   90.00
_cell.angle_gamma   90.00
#
_symmetry.space_group_name_H-M   'P 1'
#
loop_
_entity.id
_entity.type
_entity.pdbx_description
1 polymer ?
#
loop_
_entity_poly.entity_id
_entity_poly.type
_entity_poly.pdbx_seq_one_letter_code
_entity_poly.pdbx_strand_id
1 'polypeptide(L)'
;MRIAGCAHWLVQRPLNPIFTGRDEILKRIQDLLDLRLEGEGRYDPCRIVITGLGGMGKSEICLKVANHMRERFWAVFWVDVSSKEQAKTAFLDIAQRLKIIAQTASEVKRALENLRQPWLLVLDNADDVDFDYSEFLPSGRQGYILMTSRIAECSKYATSTGLHEELSELGKDDAKRLLLKAARADLNHRQAEDDEARQICELLGNHALAIIQAGSYVAQGYCTLRQYPALFAHRRKTLLQHHPDQAKSRYGDIFSTFEVVAEMLDASEEQDHRDALALLSMIAMLSHNPLPIQVFEAAKQTAVDESEELKYQGLIWQLRNLPDVLERPEPRLLSSGGIKQSARWLIGVKSTRKDSKAELPSSRVVGALSLLTSLALVTRSVVDNSVMVSMHPLVHAWARDRQNSKQIEKSWTQALCTMPFSSFATQFWTVQGLYLQPHLLAILDRDMKEMFAGRPRYATARLLSNLTSALLLLTMDAKCLDFLDKMFVYLGLKVRKPDLEHWAAYNNYSIALGHKGDDDTAVYILQKLYDGLRPGTFSKGQTQNTLQIACSLSTVYNATARPENTISLLEPLMSSLQNLPSHDIVRMHAETCLGEAYGQTGKTQEAAAMLKRAAQMQLEALGEAADLYGDTQRLLAFYMSDLGQRNEAISMLEQLRIVQEKHRPVLHARRLLVEAELGRQYLKAGRTAEAIRILEVVEPLQAKIHRSNDPSLLETRLDLGEAYLRVEECSKTVDILEPVMLALSQPQRVRVPSSRTVCALRLSKGYLFTSQADKAVSILQGELSVLPEDSSWRTSAMELLITAFQQTTQLDQEIKTRETYQEHQLRFSIHPSHAVRMRHDLGKAYARAGRHGDAIRSQEEAVATAKAQLPEEDPIRLTAQYELARQLLTADRAQEARDLTGNVVGVLQKHRAETDLFRLACEHQLAYACFMVGDKPEAMETMQKVVDTQAKALSEDHSQRILSEKTLTWFKEST
;
A
#
# COMPACT_ATOMS: atom_id res chain seq x y z
N MET A 1 -26.70 19.17 25.66
CA MET A 1 -25.46 18.38 25.89
C MET A 1 -24.29 19.34 25.71
N ARG A 2 -23.49 19.61 26.74
CA ARG A 2 -22.30 20.49 26.61
C ARG A 2 -21.32 19.83 25.63
N ILE A 3 -21.03 20.47 24.50
CA ILE A 3 -20.00 20.02 23.56
C ILE A 3 -18.67 20.11 24.29
N ALA A 4 -18.02 18.97 24.49
CA ALA A 4 -16.72 18.87 25.13
C ALA A 4 -15.62 19.27 24.12
N GLY A 5 -15.49 20.57 23.81
CA GLY A 5 -14.40 21.13 23.00
C GLY A 5 -14.17 20.49 21.61
N CYS A 6 -13.12 20.94 20.93
CA CYS A 6 -12.71 20.41 19.64
C CYS A 6 -11.91 19.11 19.82
N ALA A 7 -12.50 17.96 19.47
CA ALA A 7 -11.83 16.66 19.54
C ALA A 7 -10.86 16.43 18.37
N HIS A 8 -11.14 17.02 17.20
CA HIS A 8 -10.35 16.86 15.99
C HIS A 8 -10.01 18.21 15.36
N TRP A 9 -8.75 18.62 15.44
CA TRP A 9 -8.23 19.85 14.86
C TRP A 9 -7.25 19.54 13.73
N LEU A 10 -7.72 19.56 12.48
CA LEU A 10 -6.93 19.31 11.28
C LEU A 10 -6.71 20.62 10.51
N VAL A 11 -6.10 21.60 11.18
CA VAL A 11 -5.71 22.88 10.57
C VAL A 11 -4.19 23.00 10.61
N GLN A 12 -3.55 22.95 9.45
CA GLN A 12 -2.08 22.92 9.32
C GLN A 12 -1.43 24.32 9.34
N ARG A 13 -2.24 25.38 9.39
CA ARG A 13 -1.77 26.78 9.34
C ARG A 13 -1.74 27.42 10.73
N PRO A 14 -0.62 28.06 11.13
CA PRO A 14 -0.57 28.85 12.36
C PRO A 14 -1.33 30.17 12.18
N LEU A 15 -1.85 30.72 13.28
CA LEU A 15 -2.50 32.03 13.27
C LEU A 15 -1.52 33.13 12.87
N ASN A 16 -1.94 33.99 11.96
CA ASN A 16 -1.17 35.17 11.59
C ASN A 16 -1.26 36.25 12.70
N PRO A 17 -0.14 36.64 13.34
CA PRO A 17 -0.13 37.62 14.44
C PRO A 17 -0.39 39.05 13.99
N ILE A 18 -0.12 39.39 12.71
CA ILE A 18 -0.32 40.73 12.17
C ILE A 18 -1.66 40.89 11.43
N PHE A 19 -2.53 39.87 11.46
CA PHE A 19 -3.88 39.97 10.93
C PHE A 19 -4.59 41.23 11.47
N THR A 20 -5.16 42.03 10.58
CA THR A 20 -5.69 43.36 10.90
C THR A 20 -6.96 43.63 10.11
N GLY A 21 -7.97 44.19 10.79
CA GLY A 21 -9.25 44.55 10.21
C GLY A 21 -10.16 43.35 9.95
N ARG A 22 -11.17 43.57 9.09
CA ARG A 22 -12.21 42.58 8.72
C ARG A 22 -13.10 42.14 9.89
N ASP A 23 -13.16 42.92 10.97
CA ASP A 23 -13.94 42.60 12.17
C ASP A 23 -15.43 42.43 11.85
N GLU A 24 -15.98 43.26 10.96
CA GLU A 24 -17.37 43.15 10.50
C GLU A 24 -17.64 41.83 9.78
N ILE A 25 -16.75 41.42 8.85
CA ILE A 25 -16.90 40.16 8.11
C ILE A 25 -16.77 38.96 9.04
N LEU A 26 -15.77 38.98 9.93
CA LEU A 26 -15.57 37.94 10.94
C LEU A 26 -16.81 37.80 11.83
N LYS A 27 -17.34 38.92 12.31
CA LYS A 27 -18.54 38.94 13.14
C LYS A 27 -19.76 38.44 12.38
N ARG A 28 -19.98 38.89 11.13
CA ARG A 28 -21.09 38.38 10.29
C ARG A 28 -21.02 36.87 10.12
N ILE A 29 -19.85 36.32 9.76
CA ILE A 29 -19.67 34.88 9.58
C ILE A 29 -19.91 34.13 10.90
N GLN A 30 -19.39 34.64 12.03
CA GLN A 30 -19.59 34.04 13.36
C GLN A 30 -21.06 34.07 13.77
N ASP A 31 -21.72 35.23 13.70
CA ASP A 31 -23.14 35.39 14.03
C ASP A 31 -24.01 34.45 13.17
N LEU A 32 -23.68 34.31 11.88
CA LEU A 32 -24.38 33.38 10.97
C LEU A 32 -24.20 31.92 11.36
N LEU A 33 -22.98 31.52 11.73
CA LEU A 33 -22.68 30.15 12.17
C LEU A 33 -23.33 29.87 13.53
N ASP A 34 -23.29 30.79 14.48
CA ASP A 34 -23.92 30.64 15.81
C ASP A 34 -25.45 30.56 15.70
N LEU A 35 -26.08 31.42 14.90
CA LEU A 35 -27.52 31.33 14.61
C LEU A 35 -27.92 29.97 14.02
N ARG A 36 -27.03 29.34 13.24
CA ARG A 36 -27.28 28.03 12.63
C ARG A 36 -27.01 26.88 13.60
N LEU A 37 -26.02 27.00 14.47
CA LEU A 37 -25.72 26.05 15.54
C LEU A 37 -26.85 25.99 16.60
N GLU A 38 -27.54 27.11 16.82
CA GLU A 38 -28.58 27.25 17.86
C GLU A 38 -30.02 27.04 17.34
N GLY A 39 -30.24 27.09 16.02
CA GLY A 39 -31.57 26.99 15.43
C GLY A 39 -32.11 25.57 15.31
N GLU A 40 -33.19 25.25 16.03
CA GLU A 40 -33.94 23.99 15.82
C GLU A 40 -34.74 24.03 14.50
N GLY A 41 -34.54 23.02 13.63
CA GLY A 41 -35.45 22.74 12.50
C GLY A 41 -35.09 23.28 11.11
N ARG A 42 -33.87 23.74 10.84
CA ARG A 42 -33.45 24.11 9.45
C ARG A 42 -32.87 22.92 8.69
N TYR A 43 -33.32 22.72 7.44
CA TYR A 43 -33.02 21.54 6.62
C TYR A 43 -31.89 21.72 5.59
N ASP A 44 -31.42 22.96 5.36
CA ASP A 44 -30.41 23.24 4.32
C ASP A 44 -28.97 23.27 4.88
N PRO A 45 -27.97 22.70 4.15
CA PRO A 45 -26.56 22.70 4.56
C PRO A 45 -26.01 24.14 4.67
N CYS A 46 -25.16 24.44 5.65
CA CYS A 46 -24.57 25.78 5.79
C CYS A 46 -23.27 25.88 4.98
N ARG A 47 -23.31 26.57 3.85
CA ARG A 47 -22.14 26.81 2.98
C ARG A 47 -21.94 28.30 2.78
N ILE A 48 -20.82 28.79 3.27
CA ILE A 48 -20.38 30.19 3.11
C ILE A 48 -19.23 30.21 2.10
N VAL A 49 -19.36 31.00 1.05
CA VAL A 49 -18.32 31.15 0.02
C VAL A 49 -17.71 32.54 0.15
N ILE A 50 -16.39 32.60 0.23
CA ILE A 50 -15.61 33.84 0.24
C ILE A 50 -14.86 33.94 -1.07
N THR A 51 -15.22 34.90 -1.93
CA THR A 51 -14.52 35.15 -3.20
C THR A 51 -13.65 36.39 -3.10
N GLY A 52 -12.65 36.51 -3.97
CA GLY A 52 -11.86 37.75 -4.09
C GLY A 52 -10.48 37.50 -4.66
N LEU A 53 -9.71 38.56 -4.90
CA LEU A 53 -8.36 38.45 -5.46
C LEU A 53 -7.41 37.64 -4.55
N GLY A 54 -6.37 37.04 -5.15
CA GLY A 54 -5.34 36.32 -4.40
C GLY A 54 -4.63 37.24 -3.40
N GLY A 55 -4.29 36.75 -2.20
CA GLY A 55 -3.59 37.56 -1.20
C GLY A 55 -4.43 38.65 -0.48
N MET A 56 -5.77 38.63 -0.64
CA MET A 56 -6.70 39.50 0.09
C MET A 56 -6.98 39.09 1.55
N GLY A 57 -6.60 37.88 1.94
CA GLY A 57 -6.81 37.34 3.29
C GLY A 57 -8.01 36.38 3.45
N LYS A 58 -8.54 35.81 2.37
CA LYS A 58 -9.67 34.85 2.43
C LYS A 58 -9.39 33.66 3.35
N SER A 59 -8.27 32.97 3.14
CA SER A 59 -7.84 31.85 3.97
C SER A 59 -7.59 32.30 5.42
N GLU A 60 -7.07 33.52 5.63
CA GLU A 60 -6.86 34.07 6.98
C GLU A 60 -8.17 34.33 7.72
N ILE A 61 -9.22 34.77 7.03
CA ILE A 61 -10.57 34.90 7.60
C ILE A 61 -11.09 33.53 8.04
N CYS A 62 -11.03 32.51 7.18
CA CYS A 62 -11.43 31.14 7.54
C CYS A 62 -10.66 30.62 8.76
N LEU A 63 -9.35 30.85 8.81
CA LEU A 63 -8.50 30.44 9.92
C LEU A 63 -8.88 31.14 11.23
N LYS A 64 -9.17 32.45 11.18
CA LYS A 64 -9.64 33.22 12.35
C LYS A 64 -11.01 32.74 12.81
N VAL A 65 -11.97 32.51 11.91
CA VAL A 65 -13.29 31.98 12.26
C VAL A 65 -13.16 30.61 12.92
N ALA A 66 -12.42 29.69 12.29
CA ALA A 66 -12.19 28.35 12.83
C ALA A 66 -11.57 28.38 14.24
N ASN A 67 -10.64 29.32 14.49
CA ASN A 67 -10.01 29.45 15.80
C ASN A 67 -10.93 30.09 16.86
N HIS A 68 -11.68 31.15 16.51
CA HIS A 68 -12.62 31.77 17.46
C HIS A 68 -13.76 30.82 17.85
N MET A 69 -14.23 30.01 16.90
CA MET A 69 -15.33 29.07 17.11
C MET A 69 -14.85 27.66 17.46
N ARG A 70 -13.57 27.48 17.81
CA ARG A 70 -12.97 26.15 18.02
C ARG A 70 -13.75 25.30 19.01
N GLU A 71 -14.22 25.89 20.11
CA GLU A 71 -14.96 25.14 21.16
C GLU A 71 -16.41 24.82 20.78
N ARG A 72 -16.94 25.43 19.71
CA ARG A 72 -18.31 25.24 19.23
C ARG A 72 -18.44 24.03 18.31
N PHE A 73 -17.34 23.63 17.66
CA PHE A 73 -17.30 22.49 16.74
C PHE A 73 -16.58 21.29 17.36
N TRP A 74 -17.15 20.10 17.20
CA TRP A 74 -16.50 18.85 17.58
C TRP A 74 -15.25 18.58 16.74
N ALA A 75 -15.28 18.98 15.45
CA ALA A 75 -14.14 18.85 14.55
C ALA A 75 -14.01 20.05 13.60
N VAL A 76 -12.76 20.38 13.26
CA VAL A 76 -12.42 21.34 12.21
C VAL A 76 -11.47 20.68 11.22
N PHE A 77 -11.87 20.65 9.95
CA PHE A 77 -11.12 20.07 8.84
C PHE A 77 -10.70 21.14 7.86
N TRP A 78 -9.44 21.11 7.39
CA TRP A 78 -8.93 21.98 6.36
C TRP A 78 -8.51 21.16 5.14
N VAL A 79 -9.08 21.46 3.97
CA VAL A 79 -8.83 20.77 2.71
C VAL A 79 -8.40 21.80 1.67
N ASP A 80 -7.23 21.58 1.08
CA ASP A 80 -6.81 22.31 -0.12
C ASP A 80 -7.44 21.66 -1.36
N VAL A 81 -8.26 22.43 -2.08
CA VAL A 81 -8.97 22.00 -3.29
C VAL A 81 -8.40 22.64 -4.56
N SER A 82 -7.12 23.01 -4.55
CA SER A 82 -6.39 23.50 -5.74
C SER A 82 -6.35 22.50 -6.90
N SER A 83 -6.52 21.20 -6.62
CA SER A 83 -6.64 20.14 -7.63
C SER A 83 -7.50 18.98 -7.11
N LYS A 84 -8.05 18.19 -8.04
CA LYS A 84 -8.92 17.04 -7.71
C LYS A 84 -8.16 15.97 -6.90
N GLU A 85 -6.90 15.75 -7.21
CA GLU A 85 -6.04 14.77 -6.54
C GLU A 85 -5.76 15.18 -5.10
N GLN A 86 -5.40 16.45 -4.85
CA GLN A 86 -5.15 16.97 -3.50
C GLN A 86 -6.41 16.92 -2.64
N ALA A 87 -7.56 17.33 -3.21
CA ALA A 87 -8.84 17.26 -2.52
C ALA A 87 -9.19 15.82 -2.11
N LYS A 88 -8.96 14.84 -3.00
CA LYS A 88 -9.19 13.42 -2.68
C LYS A 88 -8.30 12.93 -1.54
N THR A 89 -7.00 13.21 -1.60
CA THR A 89 -6.06 12.80 -0.56
C THR A 89 -6.44 13.40 0.79
N ALA A 90 -6.75 14.70 0.84
CA ALA A 90 -7.14 15.37 2.08
C ALA A 90 -8.47 14.84 2.68
N PHE A 91 -9.44 14.46 1.85
CA PHE A 91 -10.63 13.76 2.34
C PHE A 91 -10.29 12.38 2.93
N LEU A 92 -9.40 11.62 2.30
CA LEU A 92 -8.94 10.34 2.85
C LEU A 92 -8.19 10.51 4.18
N ASP A 93 -7.42 11.59 4.34
CA ASP A 93 -6.76 11.93 5.61
C ASP A 93 -7.79 12.22 6.72
N ILE A 94 -8.89 12.90 6.40
CA ILE A 94 -10.02 13.09 7.34
C ILE A 94 -10.57 11.72 7.77
N ALA A 95 -10.79 10.80 6.84
CA ALA A 95 -11.28 9.46 7.16
C ALA A 95 -10.30 8.70 8.08
N GLN A 96 -9.00 8.78 7.81
CA GLN A 96 -7.97 8.15 8.65
C GLN A 96 -7.99 8.72 10.08
N ARG A 97 -8.10 10.04 10.23
CA ARG A 97 -8.13 10.72 11.54
C ARG A 97 -9.40 10.43 12.34
N LEU A 98 -10.53 10.29 11.64
CA LEU A 98 -11.81 9.91 12.25
C LEU A 98 -11.98 8.39 12.41
N LYS A 99 -11.01 7.59 11.93
CA LYS A 99 -11.07 6.12 11.88
C LYS A 99 -12.30 5.62 11.11
N ILE A 100 -12.70 6.35 10.07
CA ILE A 100 -13.78 5.98 9.14
C ILE A 100 -13.16 5.09 8.05
N ILE A 101 -13.75 3.93 7.83
CA ILE A 101 -13.37 3.03 6.74
C ILE A 101 -13.97 3.60 5.45
N ALA A 102 -13.16 4.30 4.65
CA ALA A 102 -13.57 4.89 3.38
C ALA A 102 -12.47 4.74 2.32
N GLN A 103 -12.90 4.58 1.07
CA GLN A 103 -12.07 4.29 -0.10
C GLN A 103 -11.99 5.42 -1.11
N THR A 104 -13.00 6.27 -1.11
CA THR A 104 -13.13 7.37 -2.05
C THR A 104 -13.51 8.63 -1.30
N ALA A 105 -13.15 9.80 -1.84
CA ALA A 105 -13.60 11.08 -1.27
C ALA A 105 -15.12 11.16 -1.18
N SER A 106 -15.85 10.48 -2.08
CA SER A 106 -17.30 10.37 -2.06
C SER A 106 -17.83 9.57 -0.87
N GLU A 107 -17.15 8.49 -0.46
CA GLU A 107 -17.49 7.75 0.77
C GLU A 107 -17.20 8.57 2.02
N VAL A 108 -16.08 9.28 2.06
CA VAL A 108 -15.77 10.19 3.17
C VAL A 108 -16.84 11.28 3.26
N LYS A 109 -17.19 11.90 2.13
CA LYS A 109 -18.26 12.88 2.04
C LYS A 109 -19.57 12.31 2.61
N ARG A 110 -19.97 11.10 2.21
CA ARG A 110 -21.16 10.41 2.76
C ARG A 110 -21.05 10.12 4.26
N ALA A 111 -19.86 9.80 4.76
CA ALA A 111 -19.66 9.58 6.19
C ALA A 111 -19.80 10.90 6.97
N LEU A 112 -19.21 11.99 6.47
CA LEU A 112 -19.36 13.34 7.03
C LEU A 112 -20.83 13.79 7.03
N GLU A 113 -21.59 13.44 5.98
CA GLU A 113 -23.04 13.71 5.88
C GLU A 113 -23.85 13.09 7.03
N ASN A 114 -23.39 11.97 7.58
CA ASN A 114 -24.07 11.18 8.60
C ASN A 114 -23.56 11.42 10.04
N LEU A 115 -22.56 12.29 10.22
CA LEU A 115 -22.06 12.62 11.56
C LEU A 115 -23.13 13.38 12.38
N ARG A 116 -23.23 13.02 13.67
CA ARG A 116 -24.22 13.60 14.59
C ARG A 116 -23.71 14.83 15.34
N GLN A 117 -22.39 15.00 15.41
CA GLN A 117 -21.75 16.14 16.05
C GLN A 117 -21.47 17.27 15.04
N PRO A 118 -21.54 18.54 15.44
CA PRO A 118 -21.27 19.67 14.55
C PRO A 118 -19.79 19.71 14.16
N TRP A 119 -19.51 19.88 12.86
CA TRP A 119 -18.15 19.97 12.33
C TRP A 119 -18.03 21.09 11.29
N LEU A 120 -16.84 21.69 11.21
CA LEU A 120 -16.49 22.74 10.26
C LEU A 120 -15.51 22.18 9.22
N LEU A 121 -15.78 22.41 7.95
CA LEU A 121 -14.93 22.05 6.83
C LEU A 121 -14.53 23.32 6.07
N VAL A 122 -13.23 23.59 5.96
CA VAL A 122 -12.68 24.66 5.14
C VAL A 122 -12.18 24.06 3.83
N LEU A 123 -12.80 24.45 2.71
CA LEU A 123 -12.32 24.15 1.35
C LEU A 123 -11.56 25.38 0.82
N ASP A 124 -10.23 25.32 0.84
CA ASP A 124 -9.35 26.44 0.47
C ASP A 124 -8.84 26.28 -0.97
N ASN A 125 -8.62 27.39 -1.68
CA ASN A 125 -8.06 27.44 -3.04
C ASN A 125 -8.94 26.80 -4.14
N ALA A 126 -10.25 27.02 -4.10
CA ALA A 126 -11.17 26.58 -5.16
C ALA A 126 -11.06 27.46 -6.42
N ASP A 127 -9.92 27.39 -7.11
CA ASP A 127 -9.51 28.34 -8.15
C ASP A 127 -9.40 27.75 -9.57
N ASP A 128 -9.91 26.54 -9.78
CA ASP A 128 -9.94 25.87 -11.09
C ASP A 128 -11.36 25.98 -11.69
N VAL A 129 -11.44 26.52 -12.90
CA VAL A 129 -12.71 26.78 -13.60
C VAL A 129 -13.34 25.49 -14.11
N ASP A 130 -12.52 24.49 -14.45
CA ASP A 130 -12.96 23.21 -15.00
C ASP A 130 -13.26 22.18 -13.89
N PHE A 131 -12.97 22.53 -12.63
CA PHE A 131 -13.17 21.64 -11.49
C PHE A 131 -14.57 21.82 -10.87
N ASP A 132 -15.40 20.77 -10.94
CA ASP A 132 -16.65 20.73 -10.17
C ASP A 132 -16.43 20.41 -8.68
N TYR A 133 -16.49 21.45 -7.86
CA TYR A 133 -16.39 21.36 -6.40
C TYR A 133 -17.58 20.68 -5.72
N SER A 134 -18.69 20.44 -6.43
CA SER A 134 -19.87 19.77 -5.86
C SER A 134 -19.57 18.37 -5.32
N GLU A 135 -18.55 17.72 -5.89
CA GLU A 135 -18.04 16.41 -5.47
C GLU A 135 -17.56 16.40 -4.01
N PHE A 136 -17.14 17.54 -3.46
CA PHE A 136 -16.52 17.68 -2.13
C PHE A 136 -17.38 18.48 -1.14
N LEU A 137 -18.67 18.72 -1.44
CA LEU A 137 -19.59 19.45 -0.56
C LEU A 137 -20.58 18.49 0.11
N PRO A 138 -20.30 18.00 1.34
CA PRO A 138 -21.25 17.20 2.11
C PRO A 138 -22.57 17.95 2.36
N SER A 139 -23.70 17.26 2.25
CA SER A 139 -25.04 17.82 2.53
C SER A 139 -25.58 17.54 3.94
N GLY A 140 -24.73 17.10 4.88
CA GLY A 140 -25.14 16.71 6.23
C GLY A 140 -25.63 17.87 7.09
N ARG A 141 -26.58 17.61 7.99
CA ARG A 141 -27.20 18.64 8.87
C ARG A 141 -26.23 19.28 9.85
N GLN A 142 -25.19 18.54 10.24
CA GLN A 142 -24.20 18.97 11.23
C GLN A 142 -22.92 19.52 10.57
N GLY A 143 -22.94 19.66 9.23
CA GLY A 143 -21.82 20.13 8.43
C GLY A 143 -21.89 21.62 8.11
N TYR A 144 -20.82 22.33 8.44
CA TYR A 144 -20.64 23.74 8.16
C TYR A 144 -19.44 23.89 7.24
N ILE A 145 -19.58 24.61 6.14
CA ILE A 145 -18.56 24.69 5.11
C ILE A 145 -18.18 26.15 4.86
N LEU A 146 -16.89 26.45 4.94
CA LEU A 146 -16.29 27.69 4.46
C LEU A 146 -15.50 27.37 3.19
N MET A 147 -15.77 28.06 2.09
CA MET A 147 -15.07 27.87 0.83
C MET A 147 -14.37 29.16 0.41
N THR A 148 -13.11 29.09 -0.04
CA THR A 148 -12.39 30.26 -0.56
C THR A 148 -12.10 30.10 -2.05
N SER A 149 -12.25 31.19 -2.82
CA SER A 149 -11.97 31.16 -4.27
C SER A 149 -11.54 32.54 -4.83
N ARG A 150 -10.79 32.51 -5.93
CA ARG A 150 -10.46 33.65 -6.81
C ARG A 150 -11.42 33.78 -8.00
N ILE A 151 -12.33 32.83 -8.16
CA ILE A 151 -13.34 32.75 -9.23
C ILE A 151 -14.66 33.27 -8.65
N ALA A 152 -15.23 34.33 -9.23
CA ALA A 152 -16.46 34.95 -8.72
C ALA A 152 -17.66 34.00 -8.86
N GLU A 153 -17.65 33.16 -9.91
CA GLU A 153 -18.65 32.15 -10.24
C GLU A 153 -18.75 31.05 -9.17
N CYS A 154 -17.74 30.89 -8.30
CA CYS A 154 -17.83 29.98 -7.15
C CYS A 154 -18.88 30.40 -6.11
N SER A 155 -19.37 31.65 -6.16
CA SER A 155 -20.53 32.10 -5.38
C SER A 155 -21.76 31.20 -5.53
N LYS A 156 -21.90 30.49 -6.66
CA LYS A 156 -22.95 29.50 -6.91
C LYS A 156 -23.00 28.34 -5.91
N TYR A 157 -21.90 28.08 -5.19
CA TYR A 157 -21.81 27.01 -4.19
C TYR A 157 -22.31 27.43 -2.80
N ALA A 158 -22.57 28.73 -2.58
CA ALA A 158 -23.17 29.22 -1.36
C ALA A 158 -24.62 28.73 -1.24
N THR A 159 -25.09 28.44 -0.03
CA THR A 159 -26.44 27.89 0.16
C THR A 159 -27.55 28.90 -0.12
N SER A 160 -27.29 30.19 0.10
CA SER A 160 -28.21 31.26 -0.24
C SER A 160 -27.43 32.54 -0.55
N THR A 161 -28.11 33.50 -1.17
CA THR A 161 -27.53 34.79 -1.59
C THR A 161 -26.92 35.60 -0.43
N GLY A 162 -27.32 35.35 0.82
CA GLY A 162 -26.75 35.96 2.02
C GLY A 162 -25.55 35.24 2.63
N LEU A 163 -25.05 34.15 2.01
CA LEU A 163 -23.91 33.36 2.48
C LEU A 163 -22.71 33.43 1.50
N HIS A 164 -22.65 34.50 0.72
CA HIS A 164 -21.51 34.83 -0.14
C HIS A 164 -20.91 36.16 0.33
N GLU A 165 -19.60 36.16 0.55
CA GLU A 165 -18.84 37.36 0.91
C GLU A 165 -17.78 37.62 -0.16
N GLU A 166 -17.92 38.72 -0.90
CA GLU A 166 -16.90 39.17 -1.83
C GLU A 166 -15.88 40.06 -1.10
N LEU A 167 -14.67 39.55 -0.95
CA LEU A 167 -13.60 40.22 -0.25
C LEU A 167 -12.92 41.24 -1.16
N SER A 168 -13.21 42.51 -0.88
CA SER A 168 -12.56 43.68 -1.50
C SER A 168 -11.26 44.06 -0.78
N GLU A 169 -10.64 45.18 -1.16
CA GLU A 169 -9.45 45.74 -0.53
C GLU A 169 -9.66 46.03 0.98
N LEU A 170 -8.57 46.26 1.72
CA LEU A 170 -8.68 46.67 3.12
C LEU A 170 -9.17 48.11 3.24
N GLY A 171 -9.92 48.41 4.31
CA GLY A 171 -10.24 49.80 4.66
C GLY A 171 -8.96 50.59 4.91
N LYS A 172 -8.95 51.88 4.56
CA LYS A 172 -7.74 52.71 4.59
C LYS A 172 -7.01 52.69 5.94
N ASP A 173 -7.76 52.75 7.04
CA ASP A 173 -7.18 52.69 8.39
C ASP A 173 -6.65 51.29 8.75
N ASP A 174 -7.31 50.23 8.30
CA ASP A 174 -6.84 48.85 8.49
C ASP A 174 -5.57 48.57 7.67
N ALA A 175 -5.53 49.05 6.43
CA ALA A 175 -4.37 48.98 5.56
C ALA A 175 -3.16 49.69 6.18
N LYS A 176 -3.36 50.92 6.68
CA LYS A 176 -2.33 51.68 7.39
C LYS A 176 -1.84 50.92 8.63
N ARG A 177 -2.76 50.43 9.48
CA ARG A 177 -2.41 49.65 10.68
C ARG A 177 -1.62 48.38 10.32
N LEU A 178 -2.01 47.69 9.26
CA LEU A 178 -1.31 46.50 8.76
C LEU A 178 0.11 46.85 8.29
N LEU A 179 0.28 47.94 7.54
CA LEU A 179 1.59 48.40 7.07
C LEU A 179 2.52 48.69 8.24
N LEU A 180 2.06 49.45 9.23
CA LEU A 180 2.86 49.85 10.40
C LEU A 180 3.25 48.63 11.26
N LYS A 181 2.32 47.67 11.46
CA LYS A 181 2.62 46.39 12.11
C LYS A 181 3.68 45.59 11.35
N ALA A 182 3.55 45.48 10.03
CA ALA A 182 4.50 44.77 9.18
C ALA A 182 5.88 45.48 9.17
N ALA A 183 5.89 46.82 9.20
CA ALA A 183 7.08 47.66 9.30
C ALA A 183 7.77 47.63 10.67
N ARG A 184 7.16 46.98 11.68
CA ARG A 184 7.60 46.96 13.08
C ARG A 184 7.84 48.37 13.64
N ALA A 185 7.06 49.33 13.18
CA ALA A 185 7.18 50.72 13.60
C ALA A 185 6.43 50.92 14.93
N ASP A 186 6.98 51.74 15.84
CA ASP A 186 6.40 51.96 17.18
C ASP A 186 5.10 52.77 17.08
N LEU A 187 4.01 52.27 17.69
CA LEU A 187 2.65 52.82 17.62
C LEU A 187 2.52 54.26 18.15
N ASN A 188 3.57 54.82 18.76
CA ASN A 188 3.67 56.22 19.22
C ASN A 188 4.05 57.19 18.08
N HIS A 189 3.41 57.09 16.92
CA HIS A 189 3.80 57.78 15.68
C HIS A 189 3.63 59.30 15.69
N ARG A 190 4.49 59.98 14.90
CA ARG A 190 4.29 61.38 14.48
C ARG A 190 3.34 61.43 13.28
N GLN A 191 2.49 62.46 13.19
CA GLN A 191 1.51 62.66 12.11
C GLN A 191 2.08 62.46 10.69
N ALA A 192 3.33 62.85 10.45
CA ALA A 192 3.99 62.74 9.14
C ALA A 192 4.21 61.29 8.68
N GLU A 193 4.52 60.36 9.59
CA GLU A 193 4.71 58.93 9.26
C GLU A 193 3.37 58.27 8.90
N ASP A 194 2.28 58.81 9.46
CA ASP A 194 0.91 58.38 9.26
C ASP A 194 0.44 58.70 7.82
N ASP A 195 0.82 59.88 7.30
CA ASP A 195 0.52 60.30 5.93
C ASP A 195 1.37 59.54 4.89
N GLU A 196 2.65 59.31 5.19
CA GLU A 196 3.52 58.47 4.36
C GLU A 196 3.00 57.03 4.27
N ALA A 197 2.53 56.46 5.38
CA ALA A 197 1.93 55.13 5.41
C ALA A 197 0.63 55.06 4.58
N ARG A 198 -0.24 56.09 4.66
CA ARG A 198 -1.45 56.18 3.81
C ARG A 198 -1.09 56.22 2.33
N GLN A 199 -0.09 57.01 1.94
CA GLN A 199 0.35 57.11 0.55
C GLN A 199 0.82 55.76 0.00
N ILE A 200 1.58 54.98 0.78
CA ILE A 200 1.99 53.63 0.38
C ILE A 200 0.76 52.72 0.24
N CYS A 201 -0.16 52.73 1.20
CA CYS A 201 -1.36 51.89 1.13
C CYS A 201 -2.21 52.19 -0.10
N GLU A 202 -2.41 53.47 -0.44
CA GLU A 202 -3.14 53.88 -1.63
C GLU A 202 -2.41 53.48 -2.92
N LEU A 203 -1.08 53.62 -2.97
CA LEU A 203 -0.27 53.19 -4.11
C LEU A 203 -0.37 51.68 -4.37
N LEU A 204 -0.55 50.90 -3.31
CA LEU A 204 -0.65 49.43 -3.36
C LEU A 204 -2.11 48.93 -3.44
N GLY A 205 -3.08 49.82 -3.71
CA GLY A 205 -4.49 49.47 -3.83
C GLY A 205 -5.04 48.80 -2.57
N ASN A 206 -4.56 49.24 -1.40
CA ASN A 206 -4.90 48.68 -0.08
C ASN A 206 -4.86 47.13 -0.01
N HIS A 207 -3.99 46.52 -0.82
CA HIS A 207 -3.91 45.07 -0.99
C HIS A 207 -3.11 44.44 0.16
N ALA A 208 -3.73 43.58 0.96
CA ALA A 208 -3.13 43.02 2.17
C ALA A 208 -1.73 42.39 1.97
N LEU A 209 -1.56 41.49 0.98
CA LEU A 209 -0.25 40.90 0.69
C LEU A 209 0.80 41.94 0.25
N ALA A 210 0.46 42.88 -0.62
CA ALA A 210 1.38 43.92 -1.08
C ALA A 210 1.81 44.86 0.06
N ILE A 211 0.87 45.18 0.96
CA ILE A 211 1.14 45.96 2.17
C ILE A 211 2.11 45.23 3.11
N ILE A 212 1.87 43.93 3.36
CA ILE A 212 2.76 43.14 4.23
C ILE A 212 4.17 43.12 3.65
N GLN A 213 4.31 42.97 2.33
CA GLN A 213 5.60 42.99 1.65
C GLN A 213 6.31 44.35 1.78
N ALA A 214 5.60 45.44 1.50
CA ALA A 214 6.16 46.79 1.63
C ALA A 214 6.58 47.08 3.08
N GLY A 215 5.75 46.71 4.05
CA GLY A 215 6.05 46.84 5.47
C GLY A 215 7.26 45.99 5.86
N SER A 216 7.30 44.72 5.48
CA SER A 216 8.46 43.85 5.70
C SER A 216 9.76 44.41 5.12
N TYR A 217 9.71 44.98 3.91
CA TYR A 217 10.86 45.62 3.27
C TYR A 217 11.36 46.84 4.07
N VAL A 218 10.43 47.67 4.57
CA VAL A 218 10.74 48.82 5.45
C VAL A 218 11.28 48.34 6.80
N ALA A 219 10.72 47.27 7.39
CA ALA A 219 11.16 46.70 8.66
C ALA A 219 12.60 46.18 8.63
N GLN A 220 13.08 45.74 7.46
CA GLN A 220 14.47 45.34 7.25
C GLN A 220 15.42 46.54 7.06
N GLY A 221 14.91 47.76 6.99
CA GLY A 221 15.70 48.98 6.87
C GLY A 221 16.19 49.30 5.46
N TYR A 222 15.68 48.62 4.42
CA TYR A 222 16.10 48.87 3.03
C TYR A 222 15.60 50.19 2.46
N CYS A 223 14.52 50.74 3.03
CA CYS A 223 14.08 52.11 2.79
C CYS A 223 13.22 52.61 3.95
N THR A 224 13.01 53.93 3.99
CA THR A 224 11.99 54.53 4.88
C THR A 224 10.60 54.53 4.22
N LEU A 225 9.55 54.78 5.00
CA LEU A 225 8.18 54.96 4.47
C LEU A 225 8.16 56.06 3.39
N ARG A 226 8.79 57.20 3.65
CA ARG A 226 8.95 58.29 2.67
C ARG A 226 9.58 57.88 1.33
N GLN A 227 10.55 56.97 1.34
CA GLN A 227 11.31 56.59 0.14
C GLN A 227 10.60 55.53 -0.71
N TYR A 228 9.74 54.71 -0.09
CA TYR A 228 9.12 53.56 -0.75
C TYR A 228 8.30 53.93 -2.02
N PRO A 229 7.46 54.98 -2.04
CA PRO A 229 6.66 55.30 -3.23
C PRO A 229 7.49 55.57 -4.49
N ALA A 230 8.61 56.29 -4.34
CA ALA A 230 9.52 56.57 -5.47
C ALA A 230 10.19 55.29 -5.99
N LEU A 231 10.60 54.41 -5.07
CA LEU A 231 11.18 53.11 -5.42
C LEU A 231 10.17 52.25 -6.18
N PHE A 232 8.95 52.10 -5.65
CA PHE A 232 7.88 51.34 -6.29
C PHE A 232 7.55 51.87 -7.69
N ALA A 233 7.39 53.19 -7.87
CA ALA A 233 7.05 53.79 -9.15
C ALA A 233 8.13 53.52 -10.22
N HIS A 234 9.41 53.59 -9.84
CA HIS A 234 10.51 53.24 -10.72
C HIS A 234 10.47 51.77 -11.14
N ARG A 235 10.23 50.85 -10.20
CA ARG A 235 10.20 49.39 -10.46
C ARG A 235 9.00 48.94 -11.26
N ARG A 236 7.83 49.54 -11.02
CA ARG A 236 6.63 49.31 -11.85
C ARG A 236 6.90 49.61 -13.32
N LYS A 237 7.66 50.68 -13.62
CA LYS A 237 8.05 51.02 -15.00
C LYS A 237 8.95 49.96 -15.62
N THR A 238 9.90 49.41 -14.86
CA THR A 238 10.77 48.31 -15.30
C THR A 238 9.99 47.03 -15.57
N LEU A 239 9.07 46.64 -14.68
CA LEU A 239 8.20 45.46 -14.85
C LEU A 239 7.30 45.59 -16.10
N LEU A 240 6.75 46.77 -16.35
CA LEU A 240 5.99 47.07 -17.58
C LEU A 240 6.82 46.90 -18.86
N GLN A 241 8.12 47.16 -18.80
CA GLN A 241 9.03 47.07 -19.95
C GLN A 241 9.55 45.64 -20.19
N HIS A 242 9.89 44.91 -19.12
CA HIS A 242 10.58 43.62 -19.23
C HIS A 242 9.65 42.40 -19.06
N HIS A 243 8.52 42.54 -18.35
CA HIS A 243 7.56 41.46 -18.10
C HIS A 243 6.12 41.94 -18.37
N PRO A 244 5.79 42.29 -19.63
CA PRO A 244 4.52 42.94 -19.97
C PRO A 244 3.29 42.10 -19.63
N ASP A 245 3.40 40.76 -19.65
CA ASP A 245 2.29 39.87 -19.32
C ASP A 245 1.99 39.87 -17.82
N GLN A 246 3.02 39.91 -16.98
CA GLN A 246 2.87 40.12 -15.54
C GLN A 246 2.32 41.51 -15.23
N ALA A 247 2.76 42.52 -15.97
CA ALA A 247 2.33 43.90 -15.78
C ALA A 247 0.87 44.15 -16.18
N LYS A 248 0.39 43.48 -17.24
CA LYS A 248 -1.01 43.53 -17.70
C LYS A 248 -1.95 42.67 -16.86
N SER A 249 -1.41 41.77 -16.04
CA SER A 249 -2.20 40.97 -15.11
C SER A 249 -2.94 41.87 -14.12
N ARG A 250 -4.11 41.41 -13.65
CA ARG A 250 -4.84 42.01 -12.51
C ARG A 250 -4.02 42.08 -11.21
N TYR A 251 -2.84 41.47 -11.19
CA TYR A 251 -1.89 41.45 -10.07
C TYR A 251 -0.62 42.29 -10.32
N GLY A 252 -0.54 43.08 -11.40
CA GLY A 252 0.69 43.79 -11.79
C GLY A 252 1.26 44.71 -10.70
N ASP A 253 0.40 45.36 -9.93
CA ASP A 253 0.83 46.23 -8.81
C ASP A 253 1.35 45.43 -7.61
N ILE A 254 0.89 44.20 -7.42
CA ILE A 254 1.43 43.27 -6.41
C ILE A 254 2.78 42.73 -6.89
N PHE A 255 2.90 42.33 -8.15
CA PHE A 255 4.17 41.84 -8.68
C PHE A 255 5.26 42.92 -8.64
N SER A 256 4.86 44.19 -8.80
CA SER A 256 5.76 45.34 -8.64
C SER A 256 6.35 45.44 -7.23
N THR A 257 5.62 45.05 -6.16
CA THR A 257 6.21 45.03 -4.80
C THR A 257 7.21 43.90 -4.62
N PHE A 258 6.99 42.74 -5.24
CA PHE A 258 7.94 41.65 -5.20
C PHE A 258 9.21 41.97 -6.01
N GLU A 259 9.09 42.67 -7.15
CA GLU A 259 10.26 43.13 -7.93
C GLU A 259 11.13 44.12 -7.16
N VAL A 260 10.54 44.99 -6.33
CA VAL A 260 11.32 45.86 -5.42
C VAL A 260 12.27 45.02 -4.57
N VAL A 261 11.79 43.89 -4.03
CA VAL A 261 12.59 42.98 -3.21
C VAL A 261 13.60 42.22 -4.06
N ALA A 262 13.17 41.64 -5.19
CA ALA A 262 14.04 40.84 -6.05
C ALA A 262 15.24 41.62 -6.58
N GLU A 263 15.03 42.87 -7.00
CA GLU A 263 16.11 43.71 -7.51
C GLU A 263 17.05 44.15 -6.40
N MET A 264 16.53 44.43 -5.20
CA MET A 264 17.39 44.67 -4.03
C MET A 264 18.29 43.46 -3.73
N LEU A 265 17.72 42.25 -3.77
CA LEU A 265 18.50 41.02 -3.58
C LEU A 265 19.53 40.82 -4.71
N ASP A 266 19.19 41.14 -5.95
CA ASP A 266 20.07 40.99 -7.13
C ASP A 266 21.19 42.03 -7.16
N ALA A 267 20.92 43.26 -6.72
CA ALA A 267 21.88 44.35 -6.64
C ALA A 267 22.82 44.26 -5.43
N SER A 268 22.49 43.44 -4.43
CA SER A 268 23.31 43.27 -3.23
C SER A 268 24.60 42.48 -3.51
N GLU A 269 25.70 42.91 -2.90
CA GLU A 269 26.96 42.15 -2.92
C GLU A 269 27.02 41.06 -1.83
N GLU A 270 26.06 41.08 -0.88
CA GLU A 270 25.99 40.13 0.22
C GLU A 270 25.63 38.71 -0.26
N GLN A 271 26.27 37.72 0.35
CA GLN A 271 26.11 36.33 -0.05
C GLN A 271 24.71 35.78 0.28
N ASP A 272 24.14 36.16 1.42
CA ASP A 272 22.81 35.73 1.86
C ASP A 272 21.70 36.21 0.92
N HIS A 273 21.84 37.40 0.33
CA HIS A 273 20.89 37.94 -0.65
C HIS A 273 20.91 37.15 -1.95
N ARG A 274 22.10 36.83 -2.45
CA ARG A 274 22.26 35.99 -3.65
C ARG A 274 21.72 34.58 -3.43
N ASP A 275 21.94 34.03 -2.25
CA ASP A 275 21.43 32.71 -1.87
C ASP A 275 19.90 32.72 -1.71
N ALA A 276 19.33 33.77 -1.13
CA ALA A 276 17.90 33.98 -1.01
C ALA A 276 17.23 34.05 -2.38
N LEU A 277 17.78 34.84 -3.31
CA LEU A 277 17.24 34.93 -4.67
C LEU A 277 17.35 33.61 -5.44
N ALA A 278 18.45 32.87 -5.25
CA ALA A 278 18.63 31.54 -5.84
C ALA A 278 17.64 30.51 -5.27
N LEU A 279 17.45 30.47 -3.95
CA LEU A 279 16.47 29.61 -3.28
C LEU A 279 15.04 29.94 -3.71
N LEU A 280 14.68 31.23 -3.76
CA LEU A 280 13.38 31.69 -4.22
C LEU A 280 13.08 31.17 -5.63
N SER A 281 14.05 31.33 -6.53
CA SER A 281 13.92 30.90 -7.93
C SER A 281 13.82 29.37 -8.06
N MET A 282 14.59 28.63 -7.25
CA MET A 282 14.59 27.16 -7.24
C MET A 282 13.31 26.58 -6.62
N ILE A 283 12.86 27.08 -5.47
CA ILE A 283 11.60 26.61 -4.83
C ILE A 283 10.40 26.92 -5.73
N ALA A 284 10.43 28.01 -6.51
CA ALA A 284 9.41 28.30 -7.51
C ALA A 284 9.32 27.25 -8.64
N MET A 285 10.35 26.40 -8.82
CA MET A 285 10.31 25.24 -9.73
C MET A 285 9.64 24.01 -9.10
N LEU A 286 9.46 24.00 -7.78
CA LEU A 286 8.76 22.95 -7.05
C LEU A 286 7.28 23.31 -6.89
N SER A 287 6.48 22.42 -6.29
CA SER A 287 5.11 22.77 -5.86
C SER A 287 5.10 23.89 -4.80
N HIS A 288 4.03 24.68 -4.75
CA HIS A 288 3.79 25.69 -3.71
C HIS A 288 3.44 25.09 -2.32
N ASN A 289 3.31 23.76 -2.24
CA ASN A 289 3.02 23.03 -1.00
C ASN A 289 4.18 23.15 0.01
N PRO A 290 3.96 22.84 1.29
CA PRO A 290 5.02 22.91 2.30
C PRO A 290 6.17 21.94 2.02
N LEU A 291 7.38 22.49 1.86
CA LEU A 291 8.63 21.78 1.63
C LEU A 291 9.42 21.64 2.95
N PRO A 292 9.80 20.42 3.38
CA PRO A 292 10.65 20.23 4.56
C PRO A 292 12.06 20.78 4.32
N ILE A 293 12.54 21.69 5.18
CA ILE A 293 13.88 22.31 5.02
C ILE A 293 15.00 21.26 5.08
N GLN A 294 14.79 20.16 5.80
CA GLN A 294 15.77 19.07 5.92
C GLN A 294 16.11 18.41 4.58
N VAL A 295 15.31 18.62 3.52
CA VAL A 295 15.63 18.17 2.16
C VAL A 295 16.97 18.72 1.68
N PHE A 296 17.31 19.96 2.06
CA PHE A 296 18.56 20.61 1.69
C PHE A 296 19.75 20.00 2.44
N GLU A 297 19.57 19.70 3.72
CA GLU A 297 20.60 19.05 4.52
C GLU A 297 20.86 17.61 4.06
N ALA A 298 19.79 16.85 3.81
CA ALA A 298 19.86 15.51 3.26
C ALA A 298 20.60 15.50 1.91
N ALA A 299 20.22 16.38 0.98
CA ALA A 299 20.89 16.50 -0.31
C ALA A 299 22.38 16.88 -0.17
N LYS A 300 22.70 17.76 0.78
CA LYS A 300 24.08 18.22 1.04
C LYS A 300 24.93 17.09 1.61
N GLN A 301 24.46 16.36 2.62
CA GLN A 301 25.20 15.25 3.23
C GLN A 301 25.65 14.27 2.15
N THR A 302 24.73 13.85 1.29
CA THR A 302 25.02 12.99 0.15
C THR A 302 26.00 13.62 -0.85
N ALA A 303 25.88 14.91 -1.13
CA ALA A 303 26.72 15.59 -2.12
C ALA A 303 28.16 15.92 -1.62
N VAL A 304 28.36 16.11 -0.32
CA VAL A 304 29.69 16.33 0.29
C VAL A 304 30.52 15.05 0.25
N ASP A 305 29.88 13.92 0.56
CA ASP A 305 30.49 12.60 0.50
C ASP A 305 31.02 12.27 -0.92
N GLU A 306 30.41 12.80 -1.99
CA GLU A 306 30.90 12.66 -3.38
C GLU A 306 32.14 13.52 -3.68
N SER A 307 32.39 14.57 -2.90
CA SER A 307 33.46 15.55 -3.15
C SER A 307 34.76 15.28 -2.37
N GLU A 308 34.67 14.58 -1.23
CA GLU A 308 35.80 14.19 -0.37
C GLU A 308 36.36 12.80 -0.69
N GLU A 309 36.21 12.36 -1.94
CA GLU A 309 36.72 11.10 -2.50
C GLU A 309 38.26 11.08 -2.65
N LEU A 310 38.97 11.57 -1.63
CA LEU A 310 40.39 11.35 -1.42
C LEU A 310 40.74 10.93 0.02
N LYS A 311 39.88 11.05 1.04
CA LYS A 311 40.24 10.68 2.42
C LYS A 311 39.06 10.28 3.33
N TYR A 312 38.92 8.96 3.53
CA TYR A 312 38.31 8.27 4.69
C TYR A 312 36.81 7.93 4.73
N GLN A 313 36.59 6.73 5.27
CA GLN A 313 35.49 5.79 5.16
C GLN A 313 34.47 5.96 6.30
N GLY A 314 33.18 5.84 6.00
CA GLY A 314 32.10 5.73 6.99
C GLY A 314 30.69 5.95 6.43
N LEU A 315 30.54 6.92 5.51
CA LEU A 315 29.29 7.18 4.75
C LEU A 315 29.41 6.88 3.24
N ILE A 316 30.62 6.47 2.81
CA ILE A 316 31.04 6.16 1.43
C ILE A 316 30.26 5.00 0.77
N TRP A 317 29.30 4.41 1.46
CA TRP A 317 28.67 3.19 0.98
C TRP A 317 27.44 3.41 0.07
N GLN A 318 26.58 4.37 0.39
CA GLN A 318 25.41 4.69 -0.46
C GLN A 318 25.79 5.39 -1.77
N LEU A 319 26.98 6.01 -1.83
CA LEU A 319 27.54 6.68 -3.01
C LEU A 319 28.15 5.77 -4.05
N ARG A 320 28.17 4.47 -3.78
CA ARG A 320 28.92 3.51 -4.56
C ARG A 320 28.13 3.00 -5.79
N ASN A 321 27.00 3.67 -6.10
CA ASN A 321 26.18 3.51 -7.31
C ASN A 321 26.56 4.46 -8.47
N LEU A 322 27.81 4.94 -8.49
CA LEU A 322 28.39 5.65 -9.62
C LEU A 322 29.43 4.77 -10.34
N PRO A 323 29.16 4.35 -11.59
CA PRO A 323 30.05 3.50 -12.37
C PRO A 323 31.36 4.16 -12.74
N ASP A 324 32.46 3.48 -12.44
CA ASP A 324 33.53 3.29 -13.40
C ASP A 324 33.14 2.14 -14.35
N VAL A 325 33.16 2.37 -15.66
CA VAL A 325 34.24 1.91 -16.54
C VAL A 325 33.94 2.20 -18.01
N LEU A 326 34.85 2.94 -18.64
CA LEU A 326 35.72 2.51 -19.74
C LEU A 326 36.96 3.40 -19.66
N GLU A 327 38.15 2.84 -19.86
CA GLU A 327 39.45 3.53 -19.76
C GLU A 327 39.53 4.84 -20.57
N ARG A 328 39.08 5.95 -19.98
CA ARG A 328 39.55 7.32 -20.22
C ARG A 328 39.34 8.12 -18.94
N PRO A 329 40.40 8.58 -18.25
CA PRO A 329 40.24 9.48 -17.13
C PRO A 329 39.82 10.83 -17.69
N GLU A 330 38.52 11.15 -17.70
CA GLU A 330 38.11 12.53 -17.85
C GLU A 330 37.23 12.97 -16.67
N PRO A 331 37.77 13.82 -15.76
CA PRO A 331 37.02 14.40 -14.65
C PRO A 331 36.02 15.45 -15.16
N ARG A 332 34.94 15.00 -15.81
CA ARG A 332 34.09 15.86 -16.66
C ARG A 332 32.57 15.71 -16.54
N LEU A 333 32.03 14.97 -15.58
CA LEU A 333 30.62 15.17 -15.18
C LEU A 333 30.41 16.55 -14.53
N LEU A 334 31.42 16.99 -13.77
CA LEU A 334 31.57 18.34 -13.23
C LEU A 334 32.25 19.32 -14.21
N SER A 335 32.34 19.04 -15.52
CA SER A 335 32.84 20.02 -16.49
C SER A 335 31.76 20.69 -17.32
N SER A 336 30.51 20.22 -17.27
CA SER A 336 29.39 21.06 -17.69
C SER A 336 29.24 22.17 -16.65
N GLY A 337 29.44 23.43 -17.06
CA GLY A 337 29.48 24.57 -16.14
C GLY A 337 28.27 24.66 -15.20
N GLY A 338 27.09 24.27 -15.68
CA GLY A 338 25.82 24.38 -14.94
C GLY A 338 25.63 23.36 -13.81
N ILE A 339 25.98 22.08 -14.00
CA ILE A 339 25.83 21.03 -12.97
C ILE A 339 26.85 21.26 -11.85
N LYS A 340 28.10 21.58 -12.21
CA LYS A 340 29.16 21.91 -11.25
C LYS A 340 28.79 23.11 -10.39
N GLN A 341 28.23 24.16 -10.98
CA GLN A 341 27.79 25.35 -10.24
C GLN A 341 26.61 25.06 -9.31
N SER A 342 25.65 24.23 -9.74
CA SER A 342 24.47 23.88 -8.95
C SER A 342 24.82 22.95 -7.77
N ALA A 343 25.68 21.95 -7.99
CA ALA A 343 26.21 21.11 -6.92
C ALA A 343 27.11 21.91 -5.96
N ARG A 344 27.97 22.80 -6.47
CA ARG A 344 28.78 23.71 -5.62
C ARG A 344 27.94 24.66 -4.79
N TRP A 345 26.78 25.09 -5.29
CA TRP A 345 25.85 25.91 -4.54
C TRP A 345 25.22 25.12 -3.37
N LEU A 346 24.88 23.84 -3.58
CA LEU A 346 24.39 22.95 -2.51
C LEU A 346 25.47 22.58 -1.47
N ILE A 347 26.70 22.32 -1.91
CA ILE A 347 27.82 21.86 -1.07
C ILE A 347 28.58 23.06 -0.45
N GLY A 348 28.39 24.28 -0.97
CA GLY A 348 29.02 25.52 -0.49
C GLY A 348 30.55 25.60 -0.60
N VAL A 349 31.21 24.74 -1.38
CA VAL A 349 32.68 24.72 -1.50
C VAL A 349 33.16 25.64 -2.63
N LYS A 350 33.87 26.72 -2.27
CA LYS A 350 34.92 27.29 -3.14
C LYS A 350 36.10 26.33 -3.10
N SER A 351 36.36 25.66 -4.20
CA SER A 351 37.58 24.86 -4.40
C SER A 351 38.80 25.79 -4.51
N THR A 352 39.25 26.35 -3.38
CA THR A 352 40.57 26.96 -3.24
C THR A 352 41.06 26.72 -1.81
N ARG A 353 42.23 26.07 -1.71
CA ARG A 353 42.90 25.54 -0.51
C ARG A 353 43.27 26.57 0.58
N LYS A 354 42.68 27.77 0.62
CA LYS A 354 43.16 28.89 1.45
C LYS A 354 42.13 29.77 2.18
N ASP A 355 40.83 29.53 2.10
CA ASP A 355 39.85 30.34 2.85
C ASP A 355 39.35 29.58 4.09
N SER A 356 40.04 29.75 5.22
CA SER A 356 39.71 29.17 6.53
C SER A 356 38.53 29.85 7.25
N LYS A 357 37.60 30.49 6.51
CA LYS A 357 36.41 31.19 7.03
C LYS A 357 35.15 30.95 6.20
N ALA A 358 35.00 29.79 5.54
CA ALA A 358 33.77 29.46 4.83
C ALA A 358 32.70 28.99 5.84
N GLU A 359 31.60 29.75 5.98
CA GLU A 359 30.43 29.34 6.77
C GLU A 359 29.77 28.08 6.19
N LEU A 360 29.17 27.27 7.06
CA LEU A 360 28.54 26.00 6.72
C LEU A 360 27.35 26.20 5.76
N PRO A 361 27.16 25.37 4.71
CA PRO A 361 26.07 25.53 3.73
C PRO A 361 24.66 25.45 4.37
N SER A 362 24.53 24.69 5.45
CA SER A 362 23.30 24.57 6.23
C SER A 362 22.93 25.89 6.91
N SER A 363 23.92 26.65 7.40
CA SER A 363 23.68 27.99 7.94
C SER A 363 23.32 28.99 6.84
N ARG A 364 23.88 28.85 5.63
CA ARG A 364 23.53 29.68 4.47
C ARG A 364 22.10 29.46 3.98
N VAL A 365 21.67 28.21 3.82
CA VAL A 365 20.27 27.90 3.45
C VAL A 365 19.30 28.40 4.53
N VAL A 366 19.63 28.17 5.80
CA VAL A 366 18.81 28.66 6.92
C VAL A 366 18.78 30.19 6.98
N GLY A 367 19.91 30.85 6.75
CA GLY A 367 20.05 32.31 6.70
C GLY A 367 19.26 32.93 5.55
N ALA A 368 19.44 32.41 4.33
CA ALA A 368 18.70 32.83 3.15
C ALA A 368 17.19 32.61 3.27
N LEU A 369 16.76 31.45 3.79
CA LEU A 369 15.34 31.21 4.10
C LEU A 369 14.84 32.15 5.21
N SER A 370 15.70 32.56 6.15
CA SER A 370 15.34 33.49 7.23
C SER A 370 15.13 34.88 6.68
N LEU A 371 15.99 35.31 5.75
CA LEU A 371 15.86 36.55 4.99
C LEU A 371 14.59 36.55 4.13
N LEU A 372 14.31 35.48 3.39
CA LEU A 372 13.05 35.36 2.63
C LEU A 372 11.81 35.39 3.54
N THR A 373 11.91 34.86 4.75
CA THR A 373 10.84 34.91 5.75
C THR A 373 10.67 36.31 6.32
N SER A 374 11.75 37.04 6.60
CA SER A 374 11.69 38.42 7.10
C SER A 374 11.11 39.39 6.06
N LEU A 375 11.37 39.11 4.78
CA LEU A 375 10.78 39.78 3.61
C LEU A 375 9.37 39.30 3.25
N ALA A 376 8.78 38.38 4.03
CA ALA A 376 7.44 37.80 3.82
C ALA A 376 7.23 37.09 2.46
N LEU A 377 8.29 36.78 1.70
CA LEU A 377 8.21 36.04 0.43
C LEU A 377 7.94 34.54 0.66
N VAL A 378 8.34 34.02 1.82
CA VAL A 378 8.19 32.63 2.24
C VAL A 378 7.63 32.58 3.65
N THR A 379 6.80 31.58 3.94
CA THR A 379 6.31 31.28 5.29
C THR A 379 6.96 30.03 5.85
N ARG A 380 7.33 30.08 7.14
CA ARG A 380 7.83 28.92 7.90
C ARG A 380 6.74 28.41 8.84
N SER A 381 6.54 27.10 8.87
CA SER A 381 5.66 26.42 9.83
C SER A 381 6.36 25.19 10.43
N VAL A 382 5.80 24.65 11.51
CA VAL A 382 6.28 23.39 12.10
C VAL A 382 5.17 22.38 11.97
N VAL A 383 5.44 21.27 11.28
CA VAL A 383 4.52 20.14 11.08
C VAL A 383 5.28 18.87 11.44
N ASP A 384 4.72 18.04 12.32
CA ASP A 384 5.32 16.77 12.78
C ASP A 384 6.79 16.92 13.22
N ASN A 385 7.08 17.93 14.05
CA ASN A 385 8.43 18.32 14.51
C ASN A 385 9.43 18.68 13.39
N SER A 386 8.96 18.91 12.16
CA SER A 386 9.77 19.32 11.02
C SER A 386 9.43 20.75 10.60
N VAL A 387 10.47 21.53 10.28
CA VAL A 387 10.29 22.90 9.80
C VAL A 387 9.98 22.85 8.31
N MET A 388 8.79 23.33 7.97
CA MET A 388 8.29 23.41 6.61
C MET A 388 8.41 24.84 6.10
N VAL A 389 8.64 24.95 4.80
CA VAL A 389 8.71 26.21 4.05
C VAL A 389 7.70 26.17 2.93
N SER A 390 6.87 27.21 2.82
CA SER A 390 5.90 27.34 1.73
C SER A 390 5.90 28.73 1.14
N MET A 391 5.52 28.83 -0.14
CA MET A 391 5.34 30.12 -0.82
C MET A 391 3.86 30.40 -0.99
N HIS A 392 3.48 31.67 -0.82
CA HIS A 392 2.15 32.08 -1.22
C HIS A 392 1.98 31.87 -2.75
N PRO A 393 0.84 31.34 -3.25
CA PRO A 393 0.68 31.02 -4.67
C PRO A 393 0.98 32.18 -5.64
N LEU A 394 0.68 33.42 -5.25
CA LEU A 394 1.05 34.60 -6.05
C LEU A 394 2.56 34.87 -6.08
N VAL A 395 3.26 34.66 -4.96
CA VAL A 395 4.73 34.81 -4.91
C VAL A 395 5.37 33.69 -5.72
N HIS A 396 4.85 32.46 -5.60
CA HIS A 396 5.29 31.30 -6.38
C HIS A 396 5.14 31.54 -7.89
N ALA A 397 3.95 31.96 -8.34
CA ALA A 397 3.69 32.26 -9.75
C ALA A 397 4.60 33.38 -10.28
N TRP A 398 4.72 34.49 -9.55
CA TRP A 398 5.61 35.58 -9.92
C TRP A 398 7.07 35.14 -10.01
N ALA A 399 7.60 34.47 -8.97
CA ALA A 399 8.99 34.02 -8.92
C ALA A 399 9.31 33.00 -10.02
N ARG A 400 8.34 32.18 -10.41
CA ARG A 400 8.46 31.24 -11.53
C ARG A 400 8.48 31.97 -12.87
N ASP A 401 7.52 32.85 -13.10
CA ASP A 401 7.29 33.49 -14.40
C ASP A 401 8.29 34.65 -14.66
N ARG A 402 8.96 35.17 -13.63
CA ARG A 402 10.05 36.15 -13.72
C ARG A 402 11.30 35.59 -14.40
N GLN A 403 11.51 34.28 -14.31
CA GLN A 403 12.76 33.67 -14.75
C GLN A 403 12.85 33.60 -16.27
N ASN A 404 13.97 34.05 -16.83
CA ASN A 404 14.28 33.80 -18.24
C ASN A 404 14.74 32.36 -18.48
N SER A 405 14.83 31.93 -19.74
CA SER A 405 15.17 30.53 -20.09
C SER A 405 16.46 30.02 -19.45
N LYS A 406 17.49 30.87 -19.27
CA LYS A 406 18.76 30.47 -18.61
C LYS A 406 18.59 30.32 -17.10
N GLN A 407 17.80 31.19 -16.48
CA GLN A 407 17.49 31.12 -15.05
C GLN A 407 16.63 29.89 -14.74
N ILE A 408 15.59 29.63 -15.57
CA ILE A 408 14.77 28.41 -15.47
C ILE A 408 15.66 27.17 -15.52
N GLU A 409 16.56 27.08 -16.51
CA GLU A 409 17.48 25.93 -16.62
C GLU A 409 18.32 25.74 -15.35
N LYS A 410 18.85 26.83 -14.79
CA LYS A 410 19.67 26.80 -13.56
C LYS A 410 18.85 26.39 -12.34
N SER A 411 17.74 27.07 -12.07
CA SER A 411 16.87 26.83 -10.91
C SER A 411 16.27 25.43 -10.95
N TRP A 412 15.90 24.96 -12.14
CA TRP A 412 15.40 23.61 -12.31
C TRP A 412 16.51 22.57 -12.14
N THR A 413 17.72 22.80 -12.65
CA THR A 413 18.89 21.93 -12.36
C THR A 413 19.14 21.83 -10.86
N GLN A 414 19.04 22.94 -10.12
CA GLN A 414 19.20 22.93 -8.66
C GLN A 414 18.12 22.06 -8.00
N ALA A 415 16.85 22.20 -8.37
CA ALA A 415 15.76 21.36 -7.89
C ALA A 415 15.99 19.86 -8.22
N LEU A 416 16.42 19.56 -9.44
CA LEU A 416 16.74 18.20 -9.91
C LEU A 416 18.00 17.62 -9.24
N CYS A 417 18.88 18.44 -8.69
CA CYS A 417 19.95 17.94 -7.82
C CYS A 417 19.40 17.72 -6.41
N THR A 418 18.73 18.70 -5.81
CA THR A 418 18.27 18.64 -4.42
C THR A 418 17.36 17.44 -4.16
N MET A 419 16.33 17.22 -4.99
CA MET A 419 15.34 16.18 -4.72
C MET A 419 15.96 14.76 -4.79
N PRO A 420 16.61 14.34 -5.88
CA PRO A 420 17.20 13.01 -5.97
C PRO A 420 18.40 12.83 -5.03
N PHE A 421 19.25 13.84 -4.81
CA PHE A 421 20.34 13.69 -3.83
C PHE A 421 19.79 13.50 -2.42
N SER A 422 18.70 14.18 -2.05
CA SER A 422 18.06 13.95 -0.76
C SER A 422 17.49 12.54 -0.61
N SER A 423 17.11 11.87 -1.73
CA SER A 423 16.50 10.53 -1.72
C SER A 423 17.43 9.42 -1.23
N PHE A 424 18.74 9.67 -1.23
CA PHE A 424 19.72 8.76 -0.67
C PHE A 424 19.73 8.77 0.87
N ALA A 425 19.24 9.84 1.50
CA ALA A 425 18.98 9.86 2.94
C ALA A 425 17.68 9.09 3.25
N THR A 426 17.76 7.76 3.25
CA THR A 426 16.61 6.85 3.37
C THR A 426 15.75 7.13 4.61
N GLN A 427 16.36 7.42 5.76
CA GLN A 427 15.63 7.78 6.98
C GLN A 427 14.80 9.07 6.83
N PHE A 428 15.33 10.07 6.13
CA PHE A 428 14.60 11.31 5.85
C PHE A 428 13.39 11.02 4.94
N TRP A 429 13.59 10.25 3.86
CA TRP A 429 12.49 9.92 2.93
C TRP A 429 11.43 9.00 3.52
N THR A 430 11.79 8.09 4.43
CA THR A 430 10.80 7.27 5.15
C THR A 430 9.82 8.09 5.98
N VAL A 431 10.21 9.29 6.44
CA VAL A 431 9.35 10.17 7.25
C VAL A 431 8.72 11.28 6.42
N GLN A 432 9.46 11.85 5.47
CA GLN A 432 9.12 13.09 4.78
C GLN A 432 8.71 12.90 3.31
N GLY A 433 8.79 11.66 2.78
CA GLY A 433 8.56 11.36 1.36
C GLY A 433 7.21 11.84 0.82
N LEU A 434 6.15 11.83 1.64
CA LEU A 434 4.82 12.31 1.25
C LEU A 434 4.79 13.82 0.98
N TYR A 435 5.48 14.61 1.81
CA TYR A 435 5.59 16.05 1.61
C TYR A 435 6.41 16.37 0.36
N LEU A 436 7.32 15.47 -0.04
CA LEU A 436 8.15 15.61 -1.22
C LEU A 436 7.45 15.20 -2.53
N GLN A 437 6.38 14.40 -2.46
CA GLN A 437 5.66 13.89 -3.62
C GLN A 437 5.11 15.01 -4.53
N PRO A 438 4.41 16.06 -4.05
CA PRO A 438 3.93 17.15 -4.89
C PRO A 438 5.08 17.90 -5.59
N HIS A 439 6.23 18.02 -4.92
CA HIS A 439 7.41 18.68 -5.47
C HIS A 439 8.06 17.84 -6.58
N LEU A 440 8.13 16.51 -6.42
CA LEU A 440 8.58 15.61 -7.48
C LEU A 440 7.68 15.69 -8.70
N LEU A 441 6.35 15.64 -8.51
CA LEU A 441 5.40 15.72 -9.62
C LEU A 441 5.52 17.04 -10.40
N ALA A 442 5.70 18.16 -9.69
CA ALA A 442 5.95 19.46 -10.33
C ALA A 442 7.23 19.47 -11.19
N ILE A 443 8.26 18.69 -10.83
CA ILE A 443 9.47 18.52 -11.64
C ILE A 443 9.18 17.70 -12.91
N LEU A 444 8.31 16.68 -12.83
CA LEU A 444 7.99 15.77 -13.94
C LEU A 444 7.12 16.39 -15.04
N ASP A 445 6.31 17.40 -14.71
CA ASP A 445 5.33 17.97 -15.64
C ASP A 445 5.93 18.87 -16.74
N ARG A 446 7.24 19.15 -16.69
CA ARG A 446 7.92 19.98 -17.71
C ARG A 446 8.47 19.15 -18.88
N ASP A 447 8.60 19.80 -20.05
CA ASP A 447 9.15 19.18 -21.26
C ASP A 447 10.68 19.03 -21.17
N MET A 448 11.17 17.78 -21.23
CA MET A 448 12.59 17.44 -21.16
C MET A 448 13.47 18.16 -22.20
N LYS A 449 12.93 18.49 -23.38
CA LYS A 449 13.66 19.22 -24.42
C LYS A 449 13.92 20.66 -24.02
N GLU A 450 12.95 21.30 -23.36
CA GLU A 450 13.11 22.65 -22.81
C GLU A 450 14.08 22.62 -21.62
N MET A 451 14.03 21.56 -20.80
CA MET A 451 14.82 21.42 -19.58
C MET A 451 16.32 21.16 -19.80
N PHE A 452 16.68 20.46 -20.88
CA PHE A 452 18.06 20.00 -21.12
C PHE A 452 18.66 20.45 -22.46
N ALA A 453 18.09 21.50 -23.06
CA ALA A 453 18.62 22.09 -24.29
C ALA A 453 20.12 22.40 -24.16
N GLY A 454 20.94 21.77 -25.01
CA GLY A 454 22.39 22.00 -25.05
C GLY A 454 23.23 21.25 -24.01
N ARG A 455 22.66 20.32 -23.22
CA ARG A 455 23.43 19.50 -22.27
C ARG A 455 23.92 18.18 -22.84
N PRO A 456 25.05 17.63 -22.31
CA PRO A 456 25.48 16.29 -22.64
C PRO A 456 24.42 15.27 -22.24
N ARG A 457 23.95 14.46 -23.20
CA ARG A 457 22.89 13.47 -22.99
C ARG A 457 23.18 12.52 -21.83
N TYR A 458 24.44 12.12 -21.65
CA TYR A 458 24.87 11.25 -20.57
C TYR A 458 24.62 11.85 -19.17
N ALA A 459 25.00 13.11 -18.95
CA ALA A 459 24.79 13.79 -17.66
C ALA A 459 23.30 13.99 -17.36
N THR A 460 22.50 14.27 -18.39
CA THR A 460 21.04 14.32 -18.30
C THR A 460 20.48 12.95 -17.89
N ALA A 461 20.90 11.87 -18.54
CA ALA A 461 20.40 10.53 -18.25
C ALA A 461 20.65 10.11 -16.80
N ARG A 462 21.82 10.45 -16.25
CA ARG A 462 22.18 10.14 -14.86
C ARG A 462 21.28 10.89 -13.86
N LEU A 463 21.07 12.19 -14.05
CA LEU A 463 20.19 12.99 -13.19
C LEU A 463 18.74 12.48 -13.23
N LEU A 464 18.25 12.18 -14.43
CA LEU A 464 16.91 11.63 -14.63
C LEU A 464 16.75 10.22 -14.03
N SER A 465 17.80 9.39 -14.08
CA SER A 465 17.81 8.07 -13.44
C SER A 465 17.67 8.20 -11.92
N ASN A 466 18.38 9.13 -11.27
CA ASN A 466 18.21 9.35 -9.83
C ASN A 466 16.79 9.82 -9.48
N LEU A 467 16.18 10.68 -10.31
CA LEU A 467 14.78 11.08 -10.13
C LEU A 467 13.84 9.88 -10.20
N THR A 468 14.07 8.96 -11.14
CA THR A 468 13.26 7.74 -11.26
C THR A 468 13.45 6.78 -10.07
N SER A 469 14.64 6.72 -9.48
CA SER A 469 14.87 5.98 -8.24
C SER A 469 14.05 6.56 -7.07
N ALA A 470 13.94 7.90 -6.97
CA ALA A 470 13.08 8.54 -5.97
C ALA A 470 11.58 8.23 -6.18
N LEU A 471 11.12 8.11 -7.43
CA LEU A 471 9.75 7.70 -7.74
C LEU A 471 9.48 6.24 -7.36
N LEU A 472 10.45 5.34 -7.59
CA LEU A 472 10.36 3.94 -7.16
C LEU A 472 10.32 3.83 -5.63
N LEU A 473 11.08 4.67 -4.91
CA LEU A 473 11.04 4.73 -3.45
C LEU A 473 9.66 5.14 -2.92
N LEU A 474 8.97 6.04 -3.62
CA LEU A 474 7.59 6.43 -3.31
C LEU A 474 6.53 5.48 -3.88
N THR A 475 6.92 4.32 -4.44
CA THR A 475 6.01 3.35 -5.06
C THR A 475 5.13 3.95 -6.16
N MET A 476 5.65 4.97 -6.87
CA MET A 476 4.94 5.65 -7.96
C MET A 476 5.25 5.01 -9.32
N ASP A 477 5.16 3.68 -9.42
CA ASP A 477 5.68 2.90 -10.56
C ASP A 477 5.07 3.33 -11.91
N ALA A 478 3.77 3.64 -11.95
CA ALA A 478 3.11 4.09 -13.17
C ALA A 478 3.64 5.45 -13.67
N LYS A 479 3.86 6.40 -12.75
CA LYS A 479 4.46 7.69 -13.08
C LYS A 479 5.94 7.54 -13.42
N CYS A 480 6.64 6.62 -12.75
CA CYS A 480 8.02 6.28 -13.07
C CYS A 480 8.16 5.74 -14.49
N LEU A 481 7.30 4.79 -14.91
CA LEU A 481 7.28 4.26 -16.26
C LEU A 481 6.94 5.31 -17.32
N ASP A 482 5.89 6.11 -17.12
CA ASP A 482 5.53 7.21 -18.04
C ASP A 482 6.71 8.18 -18.23
N PHE A 483 7.40 8.51 -17.14
CA PHE A 483 8.57 9.37 -17.19
C PHE A 483 9.77 8.71 -17.87
N LEU A 484 10.05 7.43 -17.57
CA LEU A 484 11.12 6.68 -18.21
C LEU A 484 10.88 6.51 -19.72
N ASP A 485 9.63 6.29 -20.16
CA ASP A 485 9.27 6.22 -21.57
C ASP A 485 9.55 7.55 -22.28
N LYS A 486 9.16 8.68 -21.68
CA LYS A 486 9.49 10.03 -22.18
C LYS A 486 11.01 10.26 -22.23
N MET A 487 11.73 9.82 -21.19
CA MET A 487 13.18 9.92 -21.10
C MET A 487 13.87 9.10 -22.20
N PHE A 488 13.40 7.88 -22.47
CA PHE A 488 13.96 7.01 -23.50
C PHE A 488 13.76 7.62 -24.89
N VAL A 489 12.59 8.21 -25.16
CA VAL A 489 12.34 8.96 -26.41
C VAL A 489 13.28 10.15 -26.53
N TYR A 490 13.47 10.93 -25.45
CA TYR A 490 14.35 12.10 -25.45
C TYR A 490 15.82 11.73 -25.70
N LEU A 491 16.32 10.70 -25.02
CA LEU A 491 17.71 10.25 -25.12
C LEU A 491 17.98 9.40 -26.39
N GLY A 492 16.93 8.85 -27.01
CA GLY A 492 17.03 7.93 -28.15
C GLY A 492 17.33 6.48 -27.74
N LEU A 493 16.97 6.10 -26.51
CA LEU A 493 17.18 4.76 -25.96
C LEU A 493 16.09 3.80 -26.44
N LYS A 494 16.43 2.51 -26.51
CA LYS A 494 15.49 1.47 -26.97
C LYS A 494 15.45 0.33 -25.96
N VAL A 495 14.27 0.04 -25.42
CA VAL A 495 14.02 -1.04 -24.46
C VAL A 495 14.60 -2.39 -24.92
N ARG A 496 14.44 -2.73 -26.22
CA ARG A 496 14.94 -4.00 -26.78
C ARG A 496 16.43 -4.04 -27.09
N LYS A 497 17.15 -2.93 -26.92
CA LYS A 497 18.60 -2.82 -27.17
C LYS A 497 19.26 -2.06 -26.00
N PRO A 498 19.28 -2.65 -24.79
CA PRO A 498 19.89 -2.02 -23.64
C PRO A 498 21.39 -1.84 -23.84
N ASP A 499 21.91 -0.71 -23.36
CA ASP A 499 23.32 -0.35 -23.41
C ASP A 499 23.86 -0.10 -22.00
N LEU A 500 25.16 -0.33 -21.82
CA LEU A 500 25.82 -0.24 -20.51
C LEU A 500 26.00 1.21 -20.04
N GLU A 501 26.04 2.16 -20.96
CA GLU A 501 26.21 3.58 -20.63
C GLU A 501 25.01 4.10 -19.82
N HIS A 502 23.81 3.60 -20.11
CA HIS A 502 22.56 4.00 -19.44
C HIS A 502 21.99 2.91 -18.52
N TRP A 503 22.82 2.00 -17.99
CA TRP A 503 22.36 0.85 -17.20
C TRP A 503 21.41 1.22 -16.05
N ALA A 504 21.61 2.36 -15.37
CA ALA A 504 20.78 2.79 -14.23
C ALA A 504 19.33 3.07 -14.67
N ALA A 505 19.16 3.70 -15.84
CA ALA A 505 17.86 3.95 -16.44
C ALA A 505 17.14 2.64 -16.78
N TYR A 506 17.85 1.70 -17.41
CA TYR A 506 17.33 0.38 -17.74
C TYR A 506 17.05 -0.48 -16.50
N ASN A 507 17.85 -0.36 -15.45
CA ASN A 507 17.64 -1.03 -14.17
C ASN A 507 16.35 -0.53 -13.50
N ASN A 508 16.18 0.79 -13.39
CA ASN A 508 14.96 1.39 -12.85
C ASN A 508 13.74 1.04 -13.69
N TYR A 509 13.87 1.02 -15.03
CA TYR A 509 12.80 0.57 -15.94
C TYR A 509 12.43 -0.89 -15.67
N SER A 510 13.42 -1.77 -15.48
CA SER A 510 13.20 -3.19 -15.22
C SER A 510 12.53 -3.44 -13.87
N ILE A 511 12.92 -2.69 -12.82
CA ILE A 511 12.26 -2.74 -11.51
C ILE A 511 10.79 -2.32 -11.65
N ALA A 512 10.53 -1.18 -12.31
CA ALA A 512 9.18 -0.68 -12.53
C ALA A 512 8.31 -1.63 -13.37
N LEU A 513 8.91 -2.29 -14.38
CA LEU A 513 8.26 -3.33 -15.18
C LEU A 513 7.94 -4.57 -14.37
N GLY A 514 8.86 -5.03 -13.51
CA GLY A 514 8.63 -6.14 -12.59
C GLY A 514 7.46 -5.87 -11.65
N HIS A 515 7.38 -4.67 -11.05
CA HIS A 515 6.23 -4.26 -10.24
C HIS A 515 4.91 -4.22 -11.05
N LYS A 516 4.99 -3.98 -12.36
CA LYS A 516 3.83 -4.02 -13.27
C LYS A 516 3.47 -5.45 -13.72
N GLY A 517 4.30 -6.45 -13.45
CA GLY A 517 4.15 -7.84 -13.89
C GLY A 517 4.68 -8.13 -15.30
N ASP A 518 5.48 -7.23 -15.90
CA ASP A 518 6.19 -7.49 -17.17
C ASP A 518 7.59 -8.04 -16.91
N ASP A 519 7.64 -9.17 -16.23
CA ASP A 519 8.88 -9.77 -15.74
C ASP A 519 9.79 -10.25 -16.88
N ASP A 520 9.22 -10.68 -18.01
CA ASP A 520 10.00 -11.15 -19.16
C ASP A 520 10.85 -10.02 -19.75
N THR A 521 10.25 -8.85 -19.91
CA THR A 521 10.96 -7.68 -20.43
C THR A 521 12.00 -7.22 -19.41
N ALA A 522 11.66 -7.22 -18.11
CA ALA A 522 12.60 -6.91 -17.04
C ALA A 522 13.81 -7.87 -17.02
N VAL A 523 13.57 -9.19 -17.07
CA VAL A 523 14.62 -10.22 -17.13
C VAL A 523 15.47 -10.05 -18.39
N TYR A 524 14.85 -9.82 -19.55
CA TYR A 524 15.60 -9.62 -20.80
C TYR A 524 16.58 -8.45 -20.70
N ILE A 525 16.12 -7.29 -20.20
CA ILE A 525 16.95 -6.09 -20.06
C ILE A 525 18.09 -6.35 -19.07
N LEU A 526 17.76 -6.82 -17.86
CA LEU A 526 18.73 -7.04 -16.79
C LEU A 526 19.76 -8.11 -17.17
N GLN A 527 19.33 -9.20 -17.82
CA GLN A 527 20.25 -10.24 -18.30
C GLN A 527 21.22 -9.70 -19.35
N LYS A 528 20.74 -8.88 -20.30
CA LYS A 528 21.61 -8.25 -21.31
C LYS A 528 22.63 -7.30 -20.69
N LEU A 529 22.22 -6.51 -19.70
CA LEU A 529 23.14 -5.66 -18.96
C LEU A 529 24.17 -6.50 -18.19
N TYR A 530 23.72 -7.56 -17.51
CA TYR A 530 24.59 -8.44 -16.74
C TYR A 530 25.61 -9.16 -17.64
N ASP A 531 25.19 -9.68 -18.79
CA ASP A 531 26.07 -10.34 -19.76
C ASP A 531 27.10 -9.37 -20.36
N GLY A 532 26.70 -8.11 -20.61
CA GLY A 532 27.59 -7.06 -21.08
C GLY A 532 28.65 -6.64 -20.06
N LEU A 533 28.41 -6.90 -18.76
CA LEU A 533 29.32 -6.59 -17.66
C LEU A 533 30.20 -7.78 -17.23
N ARG A 534 30.06 -8.96 -17.86
CA ARG A 534 30.82 -10.18 -17.50
C ARG A 534 32.34 -10.07 -17.73
N PRO A 535 33.18 -10.85 -17.01
CA PRO A 535 34.39 -10.32 -16.38
C PRO A 535 35.71 -10.78 -17.00
N GLY A 536 36.62 -9.83 -17.18
CA GLY A 536 38.07 -10.06 -17.25
C GLY A 536 38.74 -9.10 -16.27
N THR A 537 39.01 -9.59 -15.05
CA THR A 537 39.59 -8.83 -13.91
C THR A 537 38.86 -7.53 -13.56
N PHE A 538 37.94 -7.61 -12.60
CA PHE A 538 37.16 -6.48 -12.11
C PHE A 538 38.06 -5.34 -11.60
N SER A 539 37.87 -4.12 -12.12
CA SER A 539 38.18 -2.91 -11.36
C SER A 539 37.14 -2.72 -10.25
N LYS A 540 37.50 -2.04 -9.17
CA LYS A 540 36.68 -1.90 -7.94
C LYS A 540 35.27 -1.31 -8.19
N GLY A 541 35.07 -0.55 -9.27
CA GLY A 541 33.79 0.07 -9.65
C GLY A 541 32.88 -0.81 -10.52
N GLN A 542 33.43 -1.68 -11.37
CA GLN A 542 32.61 -2.59 -12.20
C GLN A 542 31.96 -3.70 -11.39
N THR A 543 32.62 -4.15 -10.32
CA THR A 543 32.07 -5.18 -9.43
C THR A 543 30.72 -4.74 -8.86
N GLN A 544 30.58 -3.47 -8.48
CA GLN A 544 29.38 -3.01 -7.78
C GLN A 544 28.14 -2.91 -8.67
N ASN A 545 28.26 -2.35 -9.88
CA ASN A 545 27.13 -2.28 -10.81
C ASN A 545 26.69 -3.69 -11.22
N THR A 546 27.66 -4.58 -11.43
CA THR A 546 27.39 -5.99 -11.73
C THR A 546 26.60 -6.65 -10.60
N LEU A 547 26.97 -6.40 -9.35
CA LEU A 547 26.24 -6.91 -8.18
C LEU A 547 24.85 -6.28 -8.05
N GLN A 548 24.69 -4.97 -8.29
CA GLN A 548 23.39 -4.31 -8.24
C GLN A 548 22.43 -4.89 -9.29
N ILE A 549 22.88 -5.04 -10.54
CA ILE A 549 22.10 -5.65 -11.62
C ILE A 549 21.81 -7.12 -11.28
N ALA A 550 22.79 -7.86 -10.73
CA ALA A 550 22.58 -9.23 -10.31
C ALA A 550 21.50 -9.34 -9.22
N CYS A 551 21.46 -8.42 -8.26
CA CYS A 551 20.43 -8.41 -7.23
C CYS A 551 19.07 -8.02 -7.81
N SER A 552 18.98 -6.99 -8.65
CA SER A 552 17.72 -6.61 -9.30
C SER A 552 17.18 -7.75 -10.18
N LEU A 553 18.06 -8.46 -10.89
CA LEU A 553 17.70 -9.66 -11.66
C LEU A 553 17.25 -10.81 -10.75
N SER A 554 17.92 -11.02 -9.62
CA SER A 554 17.55 -12.01 -8.61
C SER A 554 16.19 -11.74 -7.98
N THR A 555 15.86 -10.47 -7.70
CA THR A 555 14.54 -10.07 -7.22
C THR A 555 13.45 -10.49 -8.21
N VAL A 556 13.66 -10.26 -9.52
CA VAL A 556 12.71 -10.69 -10.56
C VAL A 556 12.66 -12.22 -10.71
N TYR A 557 13.80 -12.91 -10.59
CA TYR A 557 13.83 -14.38 -10.62
C TYR A 557 13.07 -15.00 -9.43
N ASN A 558 13.27 -14.51 -8.22
CA ASN A 558 12.53 -14.97 -7.04
C ASN A 558 11.04 -14.69 -7.15
N ALA A 559 10.65 -13.49 -7.61
CA ALA A 559 9.26 -13.11 -7.84
C ALA A 559 8.57 -13.99 -8.91
N THR A 560 9.33 -14.47 -9.89
CA THR A 560 8.84 -15.36 -10.96
C THR A 560 8.99 -16.86 -10.65
N ALA A 561 9.27 -17.22 -9.39
CA ALA A 561 9.47 -18.59 -8.92
C ALA A 561 10.55 -19.35 -9.71
N ARG A 562 11.69 -18.69 -9.94
CA ARG A 562 12.92 -19.27 -10.55
C ARG A 562 14.12 -19.16 -9.59
N PRO A 563 14.03 -19.71 -8.37
CA PRO A 563 15.07 -19.52 -7.34
C PRO A 563 16.43 -20.12 -7.75
N GLU A 564 16.47 -21.15 -8.60
CA GLU A 564 17.70 -21.76 -9.08
C GLU A 564 18.54 -20.79 -9.90
N ASN A 565 17.90 -19.88 -10.65
CA ASN A 565 18.57 -18.83 -11.40
C ASN A 565 19.22 -17.81 -10.45
N THR A 566 18.54 -17.44 -9.37
CA THR A 566 19.09 -16.55 -8.32
C THR A 566 20.30 -17.17 -7.64
N ILE A 567 20.21 -18.44 -7.24
CA ILE A 567 21.31 -19.17 -6.61
C ILE A 567 22.50 -19.24 -7.57
N SER A 568 22.28 -19.65 -8.82
CA SER A 568 23.33 -19.73 -9.84
C SER A 568 23.99 -18.38 -10.15
N LEU A 569 23.28 -17.28 -9.91
CA LEU A 569 23.75 -15.91 -10.16
C LEU A 569 24.54 -15.33 -8.99
N LEU A 570 24.02 -15.45 -7.76
CA LEU A 570 24.58 -14.80 -6.58
C LEU A 570 25.56 -15.67 -5.79
N GLU A 571 25.37 -16.99 -5.75
CA GLU A 571 26.23 -17.89 -4.98
C GLU A 571 27.71 -17.82 -5.42
N PRO A 572 28.05 -17.77 -6.73
CA PRO A 572 29.44 -17.57 -7.17
C PRO A 572 30.05 -16.23 -6.77
N LEU A 573 29.21 -15.22 -6.47
CA LEU A 573 29.63 -13.86 -6.12
C LEU A 573 29.78 -13.67 -4.60
N MET A 574 29.44 -14.67 -3.79
CA MET A 574 29.44 -14.58 -2.32
C MET A 574 30.81 -14.18 -1.73
N SER A 575 31.91 -14.68 -2.29
CA SER A 575 33.26 -14.29 -1.84
C SER A 575 33.53 -12.80 -2.07
N SER A 576 33.07 -12.25 -3.19
CA SER A 576 33.18 -10.82 -3.52
C SER A 576 32.26 -9.98 -2.64
N LEU A 577 31.05 -10.46 -2.35
CA LEU A 577 30.09 -9.83 -1.44
C LEU A 577 30.60 -9.79 0.00
N GLN A 578 31.27 -10.84 0.48
CA GLN A 578 31.82 -10.89 1.82
C GLN A 578 32.97 -9.91 2.06
N ASN A 579 33.69 -9.53 0.99
CA ASN A 579 34.73 -8.49 1.03
C ASN A 579 34.15 -7.07 1.16
N LEU A 580 32.84 -6.89 0.98
CA LEU A 580 32.16 -5.63 1.20
C LEU A 580 31.84 -5.42 2.69
N PRO A 581 31.80 -4.16 3.18
CA PRO A 581 31.43 -3.88 4.57
C PRO A 581 30.07 -4.47 4.96
N SER A 582 29.83 -4.73 6.25
CA SER A 582 28.53 -5.25 6.72
C SER A 582 27.37 -4.27 6.52
N HIS A 583 27.64 -2.97 6.50
CA HIS A 583 26.67 -1.92 6.20
C HIS A 583 26.42 -1.71 4.69
N ASP A 584 26.91 -2.63 3.85
CA ASP A 584 26.75 -2.59 2.40
C ASP A 584 25.32 -3.02 1.99
N ILE A 585 24.46 -2.11 1.51
CA ILE A 585 23.09 -2.42 1.05
C ILE A 585 23.08 -3.41 -0.13
N VAL A 586 24.08 -3.41 -1.03
CA VAL A 586 24.12 -4.41 -2.12
C VAL A 586 24.36 -5.79 -1.53
N ARG A 587 25.25 -5.92 -0.56
CA ARG A 587 25.47 -7.13 0.22
C ARG A 587 24.23 -7.55 0.98
N MET A 588 23.62 -6.63 1.73
CA MET A 588 22.41 -6.92 2.50
C MET A 588 21.26 -7.37 1.59
N HIS A 589 21.09 -6.73 0.43
CA HIS A 589 20.07 -7.07 -0.56
C HIS A 589 20.36 -8.41 -1.25
N ALA A 590 21.63 -8.68 -1.60
CA ALA A 590 22.06 -9.97 -2.14
C ALA A 590 21.81 -11.12 -1.16
N GLU A 591 22.17 -10.94 0.12
CA GLU A 591 21.92 -11.94 1.17
C GLU A 591 20.41 -12.16 1.38
N THR A 592 19.58 -11.11 1.31
CA THR A 592 18.11 -11.27 1.33
C THR A 592 17.60 -12.07 0.13
N CYS A 593 18.04 -11.73 -1.10
CA CYS A 593 17.62 -12.44 -2.31
C CYS A 593 18.05 -13.91 -2.31
N LEU A 594 19.28 -14.20 -1.84
CA LEU A 594 19.78 -15.57 -1.76
C LEU A 594 19.06 -16.37 -0.65
N GLY A 595 18.77 -15.74 0.49
CA GLY A 595 17.98 -16.33 1.57
C GLY A 595 16.57 -16.70 1.12
N GLU A 596 15.90 -15.81 0.37
CA GLU A 596 14.61 -16.11 -0.24
C GLU A 596 14.68 -17.28 -1.22
N ALA A 597 15.69 -17.30 -2.10
CA ALA A 597 15.86 -18.38 -3.08
C ALA A 597 16.10 -19.74 -2.41
N TYR A 598 16.93 -19.80 -1.36
CA TYR A 598 17.11 -21.03 -0.59
C TYR A 598 15.80 -21.54 0.02
N GLY A 599 14.99 -20.65 0.57
CA GLY A 599 13.70 -21.03 1.14
C GLY A 599 12.73 -21.57 0.09
N GLN A 600 12.67 -20.97 -1.10
CA GLN A 600 11.87 -21.48 -2.22
C GLN A 600 12.33 -22.86 -2.71
N THR A 601 13.62 -23.20 -2.57
CA THR A 601 14.15 -24.55 -2.86
C THR A 601 13.96 -25.57 -1.73
N GLY A 602 13.29 -25.20 -0.64
CA GLY A 602 13.05 -26.07 0.52
C GLY A 602 14.17 -26.12 1.56
N LYS A 603 15.24 -25.32 1.39
CA LYS A 603 16.34 -25.15 2.36
C LYS A 603 15.95 -24.14 3.45
N THR A 604 14.86 -24.43 4.16
CA THR A 604 14.20 -23.49 5.07
C THR A 604 15.09 -23.05 6.24
N GLN A 605 15.94 -23.95 6.73
CA GLN A 605 16.83 -23.64 7.86
C GLN A 605 17.96 -22.69 7.45
N GLU A 606 18.57 -22.93 6.29
CA GLU A 606 19.60 -22.05 5.71
C GLU A 606 19.02 -20.68 5.34
N ALA A 607 17.80 -20.66 4.78
CA ALA A 607 17.07 -19.43 4.48
C ALA A 607 16.86 -18.57 5.72
N ALA A 608 16.29 -19.14 6.79
CA ALA A 608 16.04 -18.42 8.03
C ALA A 608 17.33 -17.90 8.68
N ALA A 609 18.41 -18.69 8.68
CA ALA A 609 19.71 -18.26 9.21
C ALA A 609 20.30 -17.08 8.41
N MET A 610 20.23 -17.14 7.07
CA MET A 610 20.72 -16.08 6.20
C MET A 610 19.90 -14.79 6.33
N LEU A 611 18.57 -14.89 6.33
CA LEU A 611 17.67 -13.75 6.48
C LEU A 611 17.81 -13.10 7.87
N LYS A 612 18.01 -13.88 8.94
CA LYS A 612 18.26 -13.34 10.29
C LYS A 612 19.55 -12.52 10.34
N ARG A 613 20.62 -12.99 9.69
CA ARG A 613 21.87 -12.25 9.56
C ARG A 613 21.69 -10.97 8.75
N ALA A 614 21.03 -11.05 7.59
CA ALA A 614 20.77 -9.90 6.74
C ALA A 614 19.94 -8.84 7.49
N ALA A 615 18.88 -9.25 8.19
CA ALA A 615 18.04 -8.36 8.98
C ALA A 615 18.81 -7.66 10.11
N GLN A 616 19.73 -8.35 10.79
CA GLN A 616 20.59 -7.74 11.81
C GLN A 616 21.49 -6.65 11.23
N MET A 617 22.15 -6.93 10.09
CA MET A 617 22.98 -5.93 9.41
C MET A 617 22.15 -4.73 8.95
N GLN A 618 20.94 -4.96 8.45
CA GLN A 618 20.03 -3.92 8.00
C GLN A 618 19.52 -3.05 9.16
N LEU A 619 19.23 -3.66 10.31
CA LEU A 619 18.82 -2.95 11.51
C LEU A 619 19.92 -1.99 11.99
N GLU A 620 21.16 -2.48 12.06
CA GLU A 620 22.32 -1.68 12.49
C GLU A 620 22.66 -0.55 11.51
N ALA A 621 22.55 -0.81 10.21
CA ALA A 621 22.96 0.14 9.17
C ALA A 621 21.87 1.15 8.77
N LEU A 622 20.60 0.73 8.74
CA LEU A 622 19.49 1.49 8.16
C LEU A 622 18.43 1.88 9.20
N GLY A 623 18.31 1.12 10.29
CA GLY A 623 17.29 1.30 11.33
C GLY A 623 15.98 0.56 11.06
N GLU A 624 15.13 0.46 12.08
CA GLU A 624 13.88 -0.32 12.09
C GLU A 624 12.83 0.17 11.08
N ALA A 625 12.89 1.45 10.69
CA ALA A 625 11.97 2.02 9.72
C ALA A 625 12.35 1.68 8.27
N ALA A 626 13.49 1.05 8.00
CA ALA A 626 13.95 0.80 6.64
C ALA A 626 13.09 -0.22 5.87
N ASP A 627 12.88 0.07 4.60
CA ASP A 627 12.11 -0.73 3.66
C ASP A 627 12.68 -2.15 3.48
N LEU A 628 13.98 -2.25 3.22
CA LEU A 628 14.69 -3.52 3.06
C LEU A 628 14.65 -4.38 4.34
N TYR A 629 14.71 -3.74 5.51
CA TYR A 629 14.56 -4.40 6.80
C TYR A 629 13.17 -5.03 6.95
N GLY A 630 12.11 -4.27 6.63
CA GLY A 630 10.74 -4.77 6.68
C GLY A 630 10.50 -5.97 5.76
N ASP A 631 11.01 -5.94 4.53
CA ASP A 631 10.88 -7.05 3.58
C ASP A 631 11.61 -8.30 4.07
N THR A 632 12.83 -8.13 4.60
CA THR A 632 13.65 -9.24 5.12
C THR A 632 13.02 -9.87 6.35
N GLN A 633 12.48 -9.06 7.27
CA GLN A 633 11.74 -9.53 8.45
C GLN A 633 10.47 -10.31 8.06
N ARG A 634 9.74 -9.84 7.04
CA ARG A 634 8.56 -10.55 6.51
C ARG A 634 8.93 -11.95 5.99
N LEU A 635 9.98 -12.03 5.16
CA LEU A 635 10.49 -13.31 4.65
C LEU A 635 10.99 -14.22 5.78
N LEU A 636 11.73 -13.66 6.75
CA LEU A 636 12.21 -14.39 7.91
C LEU A 636 11.05 -14.99 8.71
N ALA A 637 10.02 -14.20 9.01
CA ALA A 637 8.82 -14.64 9.71
C ALA A 637 8.10 -15.79 8.98
N PHE A 638 8.00 -15.70 7.65
CA PHE A 638 7.44 -16.76 6.81
C PHE A 638 8.18 -18.09 7.02
N TYR A 639 9.52 -18.10 6.86
CA TYR A 639 10.31 -19.33 6.97
C TYR A 639 10.46 -19.82 8.42
N MET A 640 10.50 -18.94 9.42
CA MET A 640 10.46 -19.33 10.84
C MET A 640 9.16 -20.06 11.20
N SER A 641 8.04 -19.62 10.64
CA SER A 641 6.73 -20.27 10.82
C SER A 641 6.72 -21.70 10.26
N ASP A 642 7.37 -21.91 9.11
CA ASP A 642 7.51 -23.23 8.49
C ASP A 642 8.44 -24.16 9.30
N LEU A 643 9.40 -23.59 10.06
CA LEU A 643 10.20 -24.32 11.06
C LEU A 643 9.45 -24.56 12.39
N GLY A 644 8.17 -24.17 12.50
CA GLY A 644 7.35 -24.32 13.69
C GLY A 644 7.49 -23.20 14.73
N GLN A 645 8.33 -22.19 14.49
CA GLN A 645 8.57 -21.04 15.40
C GLN A 645 7.52 -19.93 15.22
N ARG A 646 6.24 -20.30 15.17
CA ARG A 646 5.14 -19.40 14.76
C ARG A 646 4.93 -18.20 15.68
N ASN A 647 5.06 -18.40 16.99
CA ASN A 647 4.84 -17.32 17.97
C ASN A 647 5.93 -16.24 17.89
N GLU A 648 7.17 -16.63 17.61
CA GLU A 648 8.28 -15.69 17.45
C GLU A 648 8.11 -14.88 16.16
N ALA A 649 7.71 -15.53 15.06
CA ALA A 649 7.37 -14.88 13.80
C ALA A 649 6.23 -13.85 13.95
N ILE A 650 5.16 -14.20 14.69
CA ILE A 650 4.05 -13.28 14.97
C ILE A 650 4.54 -12.06 15.78
N SER A 651 5.28 -12.29 16.86
CA SER A 651 5.80 -11.22 17.73
C SER A 651 6.67 -10.22 16.96
N MET A 652 7.54 -10.73 16.10
CA MET A 652 8.39 -9.95 15.20
C MET A 652 7.59 -9.06 14.24
N LEU A 653 6.54 -9.61 13.61
CA LEU A 653 5.66 -8.86 12.71
C LEU A 653 4.79 -7.84 13.46
N GLU A 654 4.33 -8.14 14.67
CA GLU A 654 3.60 -7.20 15.53
C GLU A 654 4.48 -5.98 15.89
N GLN A 655 5.75 -6.21 16.26
CA GLN A 655 6.70 -5.13 16.53
C GLN A 655 6.98 -4.29 15.29
N LEU A 656 7.23 -4.93 14.14
CA LEU A 656 7.46 -4.23 12.87
C LEU A 656 6.25 -3.38 12.50
N ARG A 657 5.03 -3.90 12.65
CA ARG A 657 3.79 -3.17 12.41
C ARG A 657 3.71 -1.88 13.24
N ILE A 658 4.05 -1.91 14.53
CA ILE A 658 4.03 -0.72 15.40
C ILE A 658 5.00 0.35 14.88
N VAL A 659 6.20 -0.05 14.47
CA VAL A 659 7.19 0.88 13.88
C VAL A 659 6.66 1.46 12.58
N GLN A 660 6.09 0.63 11.70
CA GLN A 660 5.53 1.09 10.42
C GLN A 660 4.32 2.01 10.61
N GLU A 661 3.43 1.74 11.57
CA GLU A 661 2.27 2.59 11.90
C GLU A 661 2.67 4.02 12.29
N LYS A 662 3.82 4.18 12.96
CA LYS A 662 4.34 5.49 13.39
C LYS A 662 4.90 6.33 12.25
N HIS A 663 5.49 5.68 11.24
CA HIS A 663 6.28 6.34 10.21
C HIS A 663 5.62 6.34 8.83
N ARG A 664 4.61 5.47 8.59
CA ARG A 664 4.01 5.28 7.26
C ARG A 664 2.49 5.47 7.28
N PRO A 665 1.93 6.13 6.25
CA PRO A 665 0.48 6.20 6.03
C PRO A 665 -0.15 4.82 5.90
N VAL A 666 -1.46 4.79 6.11
CA VAL A 666 -2.25 3.55 6.04
C VAL A 666 -2.26 2.91 4.63
N LEU A 667 -2.10 3.72 3.57
CA LEU A 667 -2.06 3.23 2.18
C LEU A 667 -0.66 2.83 1.69
N HIS A 668 0.36 2.88 2.55
CA HIS A 668 1.72 2.56 2.12
C HIS A 668 1.85 1.06 1.78
N ALA A 669 2.22 0.72 0.54
CA ALA A 669 2.22 -0.66 0.03
C ALA A 669 2.95 -1.66 0.94
N ARG A 670 4.19 -1.34 1.35
CA ARG A 670 5.00 -2.20 2.24
C ARG A 670 4.41 -2.40 3.63
N ARG A 671 3.62 -1.44 4.14
CA ARG A 671 2.90 -1.60 5.40
C ARG A 671 1.81 -2.65 5.27
N LEU A 672 1.04 -2.57 4.19
CA LEU A 672 -0.01 -3.54 3.89
C LEU A 672 0.55 -4.94 3.65
N LEU A 673 1.76 -5.08 3.08
CA LEU A 673 2.42 -6.39 2.94
C LEU A 673 2.75 -7.04 4.29
N VAL A 674 3.23 -6.25 5.26
CA VAL A 674 3.53 -6.76 6.62
C VAL A 674 2.24 -7.12 7.35
N GLU A 675 1.21 -6.28 7.24
CA GLU A 675 -0.10 -6.56 7.85
C GLU A 675 -0.77 -7.81 7.24
N ALA A 676 -0.70 -7.99 5.91
CA ALA A 676 -1.17 -9.19 5.24
C ALA A 676 -0.42 -10.45 5.72
N GLU A 677 0.91 -10.38 5.81
CA GLU A 677 1.71 -11.50 6.31
C GLU A 677 1.38 -11.81 7.78
N LEU A 678 1.18 -10.80 8.63
CA LEU A 678 0.74 -11.02 10.01
C LEU A 678 -0.62 -11.74 10.06
N GLY A 679 -1.57 -11.35 9.19
CA GLY A 679 -2.85 -12.05 9.02
C GLY A 679 -2.66 -13.52 8.64
N ARG A 680 -1.78 -13.81 7.68
CA ARG A 680 -1.41 -15.17 7.28
C ARG A 680 -0.82 -15.97 8.44
N GLN A 681 0.07 -15.36 9.23
CA GLN A 681 0.67 -16.02 10.39
C GLN A 681 -0.35 -16.32 11.50
N TYR A 682 -1.33 -15.44 11.72
CA TYR A 682 -2.45 -15.75 12.60
C TYR A 682 -3.28 -16.93 12.10
N LEU A 683 -3.53 -17.06 10.78
CA LEU A 683 -4.19 -18.25 10.23
C LEU A 683 -3.35 -19.51 10.47
N LYS A 684 -2.05 -19.49 10.20
CA LYS A 684 -1.17 -20.63 10.47
C LYS A 684 -1.16 -21.03 11.96
N ALA A 685 -1.35 -20.07 12.87
CA ALA A 685 -1.44 -20.30 14.31
C ALA A 685 -2.85 -20.69 14.82
N GLY A 686 -3.86 -20.79 13.94
CA GLY A 686 -5.25 -21.08 14.33
C GLY A 686 -6.01 -19.90 14.94
N ARG A 687 -5.40 -18.70 14.96
CA ARG A 687 -5.97 -17.44 15.45
C ARG A 687 -6.87 -16.78 14.39
N THR A 688 -7.88 -17.52 13.90
CA THR A 688 -8.68 -17.14 12.72
C THR A 688 -9.39 -15.79 12.87
N ALA A 689 -9.95 -15.49 14.05
CA ALA A 689 -10.64 -14.21 14.28
C ALA A 689 -9.70 -12.99 14.16
N GLU A 690 -8.45 -13.13 14.58
CA GLU A 690 -7.44 -12.06 14.43
C GLU A 690 -6.98 -11.87 13.00
N ALA A 691 -6.83 -12.99 12.27
CA ALA A 691 -6.56 -12.93 10.85
C ALA A 691 -7.65 -12.18 10.08
N ILE A 692 -8.93 -12.52 10.31
CA ILE A 692 -10.08 -11.84 9.67
C ILE A 692 -10.04 -10.33 9.96
N ARG A 693 -9.86 -9.94 11.24
CA ARG A 693 -9.82 -8.51 11.64
C ARG A 693 -8.76 -7.71 10.90
N ILE A 694 -7.60 -8.30 10.59
CA ILE A 694 -6.54 -7.61 9.86
C ILE A 694 -6.80 -7.68 8.36
N LEU A 695 -7.06 -8.87 7.81
CA LEU A 695 -7.18 -9.09 6.37
C LEU A 695 -8.41 -8.36 5.77
N GLU A 696 -9.53 -8.23 6.50
CA GLU A 696 -10.69 -7.42 6.08
C GLU A 696 -10.39 -5.92 5.98
N VAL A 697 -9.37 -5.44 6.70
CA VAL A 697 -8.90 -4.06 6.60
C VAL A 697 -7.86 -3.91 5.49
N VAL A 698 -6.94 -4.88 5.37
CA VAL A 698 -5.82 -4.83 4.42
C VAL A 698 -6.26 -5.02 2.98
N GLU A 699 -7.14 -5.99 2.71
CA GLU A 699 -7.62 -6.30 1.35
C GLU A 699 -8.19 -5.06 0.62
N PRO A 700 -9.14 -4.31 1.20
CA PRO A 700 -9.68 -3.15 0.52
C PRO A 700 -8.67 -2.02 0.37
N LEU A 701 -7.66 -1.92 1.24
CA LEU A 701 -6.59 -0.93 1.11
C LEU A 701 -5.63 -1.29 -0.02
N GLN A 702 -5.26 -2.58 -0.14
CA GLN A 702 -4.44 -3.09 -1.25
C GLN A 702 -5.17 -2.93 -2.59
N ALA A 703 -6.48 -3.21 -2.63
CA ALA A 703 -7.29 -3.06 -3.85
C ALA A 703 -7.34 -1.63 -4.40
N LYS A 704 -7.02 -0.60 -3.59
CA LYS A 704 -6.94 0.80 -4.05
C LYS A 704 -5.60 1.15 -4.70
N ILE A 705 -4.52 0.55 -4.22
CA ILE A 705 -3.16 0.85 -4.68
C ILE A 705 -2.74 -0.05 -5.82
N HIS A 706 -3.31 -1.26 -5.89
CA HIS A 706 -2.93 -2.29 -6.84
C HIS A 706 -4.04 -2.56 -7.85
N ARG A 707 -3.67 -3.10 -9.02
CA ARG A 707 -4.66 -3.62 -9.99
C ARG A 707 -5.27 -4.91 -9.45
N SER A 708 -6.42 -5.29 -10.00
CA SER A 708 -7.15 -6.49 -9.59
C SER A 708 -6.38 -7.82 -9.76
N ASN A 709 -5.29 -7.82 -10.53
CA ASN A 709 -4.44 -8.99 -10.81
C ASN A 709 -3.08 -8.93 -10.08
N ASP A 710 -2.88 -7.97 -9.18
CA ASP A 710 -1.63 -7.85 -8.42
C ASP A 710 -1.39 -9.07 -7.51
N PRO A 711 -0.19 -9.70 -7.55
CA PRO A 711 0.09 -10.91 -6.79
C PRO A 711 -0.17 -10.79 -5.29
N SER A 712 0.22 -9.67 -4.67
CA SER A 712 0.06 -9.47 -3.23
C SER A 712 -1.41 -9.33 -2.83
N LEU A 713 -2.21 -8.63 -3.64
CA LEU A 713 -3.66 -8.55 -3.43
C LEU A 713 -4.34 -9.93 -3.58
N LEU A 714 -3.95 -10.70 -4.60
CA LEU A 714 -4.51 -12.04 -4.82
C LEU A 714 -4.18 -12.98 -3.64
N GLU A 715 -2.96 -12.91 -3.09
CA GLU A 715 -2.58 -13.68 -1.91
C GLU A 715 -3.38 -13.29 -0.66
N THR A 716 -3.56 -11.99 -0.39
CA THR A 716 -4.38 -11.51 0.74
C THR A 716 -5.81 -12.02 0.62
N ARG A 717 -6.39 -12.02 -0.58
CA ARG A 717 -7.73 -12.57 -0.84
C ARG A 717 -7.79 -14.08 -0.64
N LEU A 718 -6.75 -14.80 -1.05
CA LEU A 718 -6.65 -16.25 -0.81
C LEU A 718 -6.64 -16.57 0.67
N ASP A 719 -5.88 -15.82 1.47
CA ASP A 719 -5.82 -15.99 2.92
C ASP A 719 -7.14 -15.61 3.59
N LEU A 720 -7.75 -14.49 3.18
CA LEU A 720 -9.06 -14.08 3.70
C LEU A 720 -10.15 -15.10 3.35
N GLY A 721 -10.14 -15.66 2.14
CA GLY A 721 -11.04 -16.75 1.74
C GLY A 721 -10.82 -18.02 2.57
N GLU A 722 -9.57 -18.36 2.93
CA GLU A 722 -9.31 -19.45 3.88
C GLU A 722 -9.87 -19.13 5.28
N ALA A 723 -9.68 -17.90 5.74
CA ALA A 723 -10.18 -17.45 7.02
C ALA A 723 -11.71 -17.60 7.12
N TYR A 724 -12.43 -17.17 6.08
CA TYR A 724 -13.88 -17.31 5.99
C TYR A 724 -14.34 -18.77 5.95
N LEU A 725 -13.64 -19.65 5.22
CA LEU A 725 -13.96 -21.09 5.24
C LEU A 725 -13.85 -21.70 6.64
N ARG A 726 -12.85 -21.28 7.44
CA ARG A 726 -12.65 -21.80 8.80
C ARG A 726 -13.73 -21.35 9.80
N VAL A 727 -14.42 -20.25 9.52
CA VAL A 727 -15.59 -19.78 10.31
C VAL A 727 -16.92 -20.09 9.62
N GLU A 728 -16.90 -20.93 8.59
CA GLU A 728 -18.08 -21.36 7.81
C GLU A 728 -18.84 -20.21 7.10
N GLU A 729 -18.22 -19.03 6.92
CA GLU A 729 -18.76 -17.91 6.14
C GLU A 729 -18.58 -18.16 4.63
N CYS A 730 -19.22 -19.20 4.13
CA CYS A 730 -19.00 -19.73 2.77
C CYS A 730 -19.45 -18.76 1.66
N SER A 731 -20.45 -17.91 1.91
CA SER A 731 -20.85 -16.85 0.95
C SER A 731 -19.71 -15.87 0.72
N LYS A 732 -19.13 -15.31 1.79
CA LYS A 732 -18.00 -14.37 1.67
C LYS A 732 -16.77 -15.00 1.03
N THR A 733 -16.56 -16.29 1.27
CA THR A 733 -15.50 -17.06 0.58
C THR A 733 -15.70 -17.03 -0.94
N VAL A 734 -16.92 -17.31 -1.41
CA VAL A 734 -17.23 -17.29 -2.85
C VAL A 734 -17.03 -15.87 -3.40
N ASP A 735 -17.57 -14.86 -2.71
CA ASP A 735 -17.50 -13.45 -3.13
C ASP A 735 -16.05 -12.96 -3.30
N ILE A 736 -15.14 -13.35 -2.40
CA ILE A 736 -13.74 -12.92 -2.45
C ILE A 736 -12.88 -13.75 -3.41
N LEU A 737 -13.18 -15.04 -3.60
CA LEU A 737 -12.35 -15.97 -4.40
C LEU A 737 -12.78 -16.11 -5.87
N GLU A 738 -14.04 -15.86 -6.24
CA GLU A 738 -14.47 -15.86 -7.65
C GLU A 738 -13.63 -14.89 -8.52
N PRO A 739 -13.43 -13.61 -8.11
CA PRO A 739 -12.59 -12.67 -8.87
C PRO A 739 -11.12 -13.11 -8.95
N VAL A 740 -10.61 -13.73 -7.88
CA VAL A 740 -9.23 -14.28 -7.84
C VAL A 740 -9.09 -15.40 -8.87
N MET A 741 -10.03 -16.35 -8.89
CA MET A 741 -10.03 -17.43 -9.87
C MET A 741 -10.08 -16.90 -11.31
N LEU A 742 -10.89 -15.87 -11.56
CA LEU A 742 -10.97 -15.24 -12.88
C LEU A 742 -9.64 -14.58 -13.27
N ALA A 743 -9.00 -13.85 -12.36
CA ALA A 743 -7.69 -13.25 -12.59
C ALA A 743 -6.60 -14.30 -12.88
N LEU A 744 -6.57 -15.39 -12.11
CA LEU A 744 -5.64 -16.52 -12.29
C LEU A 744 -5.94 -17.37 -13.53
N SER A 745 -7.07 -17.15 -14.21
CA SER A 745 -7.46 -17.84 -15.45
C SER A 745 -7.09 -17.06 -16.71
N GLN A 746 -6.68 -15.80 -16.59
CA GLN A 746 -6.28 -15.01 -17.74
C GLN A 746 -4.89 -15.44 -18.26
N PRO A 747 -4.63 -15.35 -19.58
CA PRO A 747 -3.34 -15.71 -20.17
C PRO A 747 -2.17 -14.80 -19.74
N GLN A 748 -2.43 -13.73 -18.98
CA GLN A 748 -1.40 -12.94 -18.32
C GLN A 748 -0.93 -13.65 -17.04
N ARG A 749 0.31 -14.11 -17.11
CA ARG A 749 1.08 -14.91 -16.16
C ARG A 749 0.97 -14.46 -14.69
N VAL A 750 0.02 -14.99 -13.94
CA VAL A 750 0.25 -15.26 -12.52
C VAL A 750 0.68 -16.72 -12.43
N ARG A 751 2.00 -16.94 -12.49
CA ARG A 751 2.60 -18.27 -12.52
C ARG A 751 3.08 -18.68 -11.13
N VAL A 752 2.15 -19.19 -10.34
CA VAL A 752 2.47 -20.33 -9.48
C VAL A 752 1.31 -21.34 -9.64
N PRO A 753 1.55 -22.55 -10.18
CA PRO A 753 0.51 -23.57 -10.34
C PRO A 753 -0.22 -23.88 -9.01
N SER A 754 0.47 -23.74 -7.89
CA SER A 754 -0.10 -23.93 -6.56
C SER A 754 -1.14 -22.86 -6.20
N SER A 755 -0.94 -21.58 -6.51
CA SER A 755 -1.89 -20.52 -6.12
C SER A 755 -3.25 -20.67 -6.81
N ARG A 756 -3.25 -21.04 -8.10
CA ARG A 756 -4.47 -21.37 -8.83
C ARG A 756 -5.17 -22.60 -8.26
N THR A 757 -4.42 -23.67 -8.04
CA THR A 757 -4.95 -24.92 -7.48
C THR A 757 -5.53 -24.69 -6.08
N VAL A 758 -4.83 -23.95 -5.22
CA VAL A 758 -5.28 -23.58 -3.88
C VAL A 758 -6.56 -22.75 -3.94
N CYS A 759 -6.62 -21.76 -4.85
CA CYS A 759 -7.84 -21.00 -5.11
C CYS A 759 -9.00 -21.92 -5.52
N ALA A 760 -8.76 -22.84 -6.45
CA ALA A 760 -9.77 -23.78 -6.96
C ALA A 760 -10.34 -24.65 -5.86
N LEU A 761 -9.47 -25.22 -5.02
CA LEU A 761 -9.89 -26.09 -3.92
C LEU A 761 -10.70 -25.31 -2.87
N ARG A 762 -10.23 -24.12 -2.48
CA ARG A 762 -10.93 -23.27 -1.49
C ARG A 762 -12.27 -22.77 -2.04
N LEU A 763 -12.30 -22.26 -3.26
CA LEU A 763 -13.52 -21.79 -3.92
C LEU A 763 -14.53 -22.95 -4.12
N SER A 764 -14.06 -24.13 -4.51
CA SER A 764 -14.91 -25.31 -4.67
C SER A 764 -15.55 -25.73 -3.34
N LYS A 765 -14.80 -25.68 -2.22
CA LYS A 765 -15.39 -25.87 -0.89
C LYS A 765 -16.50 -24.85 -0.63
N GLY A 766 -16.26 -23.56 -0.90
CA GLY A 766 -17.27 -22.51 -0.76
C GLY A 766 -18.54 -22.78 -1.59
N TYR A 767 -18.39 -23.23 -2.84
CA TYR A 767 -19.52 -23.62 -3.68
C TYR A 767 -20.30 -24.82 -3.14
N LEU A 768 -19.63 -25.86 -2.64
CA LEU A 768 -20.29 -27.04 -2.08
C LEU A 768 -21.13 -26.71 -0.84
N PHE A 769 -20.67 -25.78 0.00
CA PHE A 769 -21.44 -25.31 1.16
C PHE A 769 -22.58 -24.35 0.79
N THR A 770 -22.46 -23.63 -0.33
CA THR A 770 -23.51 -22.72 -0.84
C THR A 770 -24.46 -23.38 -1.85
N SER A 771 -24.43 -24.72 -1.96
CA SER A 771 -25.26 -25.51 -2.89
C SER A 771 -25.06 -25.16 -4.38
N GLN A 772 -23.88 -24.69 -4.75
CA GLN A 772 -23.48 -24.38 -6.13
C GLN A 772 -22.57 -25.47 -6.71
N ALA A 773 -22.93 -26.74 -6.48
CA ALA A 773 -22.08 -27.90 -6.78
C ALA A 773 -21.66 -27.99 -8.26
N ASP A 774 -22.51 -27.57 -9.20
CA ASP A 774 -22.18 -27.56 -10.64
C ASP A 774 -20.96 -26.69 -10.97
N LYS A 775 -20.83 -25.52 -10.30
CA LYS A 775 -19.66 -24.66 -10.46
C LYS A 775 -18.40 -25.31 -9.89
N ALA A 776 -18.51 -26.03 -8.77
CA ALA A 776 -17.40 -26.78 -8.18
C ALA A 776 -16.93 -27.91 -9.14
N VAL A 777 -17.86 -28.66 -9.74
CA VAL A 777 -17.54 -29.68 -10.75
C VAL A 777 -16.72 -29.08 -11.90
N SER A 778 -17.20 -27.98 -12.48
CA SER A 778 -16.54 -27.34 -13.63
C SER A 778 -15.11 -26.91 -13.32
N ILE A 779 -14.86 -26.32 -12.14
CA ILE A 779 -13.52 -25.87 -11.76
C ILE A 779 -12.59 -27.05 -11.49
N LEU A 780 -13.04 -28.03 -10.70
CA LEU A 780 -12.21 -29.16 -10.28
C LEU A 780 -11.82 -30.07 -11.45
N GLN A 781 -12.73 -30.29 -12.40
CA GLN A 781 -12.41 -31.02 -13.64
C GLN A 781 -11.31 -30.32 -14.46
N GLY A 782 -11.36 -28.99 -14.53
CA GLY A 782 -10.32 -28.17 -15.17
C GLY A 782 -8.96 -28.38 -14.51
N GLU A 783 -8.88 -28.30 -13.19
CA GLU A 783 -7.61 -28.48 -12.45
C GLU A 783 -7.07 -29.92 -12.57
N LEU A 784 -7.94 -30.94 -12.50
CA LEU A 784 -7.57 -32.35 -12.64
C LEU A 784 -6.92 -32.68 -13.99
N SER A 785 -7.18 -31.90 -15.05
CA SER A 785 -6.54 -32.08 -16.35
C SER A 785 -5.08 -31.62 -16.38
N VAL A 786 -4.66 -30.77 -15.43
CA VAL A 786 -3.33 -30.14 -15.39
C VAL A 786 -2.46 -30.68 -14.26
N LEU A 787 -3.07 -31.14 -13.16
CA LEU A 787 -2.34 -31.63 -11.99
C LEU A 787 -1.61 -32.96 -12.28
N PRO A 788 -0.30 -33.07 -11.94
CA PRO A 788 0.46 -34.32 -12.01
C PRO A 788 -0.24 -35.45 -11.26
N GLU A 789 -0.07 -36.69 -11.73
CA GLU A 789 -0.71 -37.84 -11.10
C GLU A 789 -0.33 -37.94 -9.62
N ASP A 790 0.94 -37.86 -9.25
CA ASP A 790 1.47 -38.02 -7.89
C ASP A 790 1.21 -36.83 -6.92
N SER A 791 0.49 -35.79 -7.34
CA SER A 791 0.28 -34.59 -6.53
C SER A 791 -0.73 -34.79 -5.39
N SER A 792 -0.40 -34.35 -4.17
CA SER A 792 -1.34 -34.31 -3.03
C SER A 792 -2.56 -33.42 -3.31
N TRP A 793 -2.40 -32.38 -4.14
CA TRP A 793 -3.51 -31.53 -4.56
C TRP A 793 -4.52 -32.25 -5.45
N ARG A 794 -4.05 -33.23 -6.25
CA ARG A 794 -4.92 -34.07 -7.09
C ARG A 794 -5.87 -34.90 -6.23
N THR A 795 -5.35 -35.50 -5.17
CA THR A 795 -6.12 -36.22 -4.14
C THR A 795 -7.21 -35.32 -3.55
N SER A 796 -6.85 -34.12 -3.07
CA SER A 796 -7.83 -33.18 -2.52
C SER A 796 -8.87 -32.71 -3.55
N ALA A 797 -8.47 -32.53 -4.81
CA ALA A 797 -9.40 -32.19 -5.89
C ALA A 797 -10.41 -33.31 -6.17
N MET A 798 -9.95 -34.57 -6.19
CA MET A 798 -10.81 -35.74 -6.39
C MET A 798 -11.84 -35.90 -5.27
N GLU A 799 -11.44 -35.71 -4.00
CA GLU A 799 -12.35 -35.78 -2.85
C GLU A 799 -13.47 -34.72 -2.92
N LEU A 800 -13.12 -33.49 -3.27
CA LEU A 800 -14.10 -32.43 -3.47
C LEU A 800 -14.99 -32.69 -4.68
N LEU A 801 -14.43 -33.26 -5.76
CA LEU A 801 -15.17 -33.56 -6.98
C LEU A 801 -16.19 -34.70 -6.76
N ILE A 802 -15.81 -35.73 -6.00
CA ILE A 802 -16.71 -36.80 -5.54
C ILE A 802 -17.88 -36.19 -4.75
N THR A 803 -17.60 -35.28 -3.83
CA THR A 803 -18.63 -34.58 -3.05
C THR A 803 -19.55 -33.74 -3.96
N ALA A 804 -18.99 -33.07 -4.96
CA ALA A 804 -19.75 -32.30 -5.94
C ALA A 804 -20.68 -33.19 -6.78
N PHE A 805 -20.20 -34.37 -7.22
CA PHE A 805 -21.03 -35.33 -7.95
C PHE A 805 -22.15 -35.92 -7.11
N GLN A 806 -21.93 -36.11 -5.81
CA GLN A 806 -22.99 -36.55 -4.89
C GLN A 806 -24.11 -35.51 -4.78
N GLN A 807 -23.76 -34.23 -4.64
CA GLN A 807 -24.74 -33.13 -4.55
C GLN A 807 -25.49 -32.89 -5.87
N THR A 808 -24.83 -33.13 -7.02
CA THR A 808 -25.43 -33.00 -8.36
C THR A 808 -26.07 -34.29 -8.87
N THR A 809 -26.07 -35.37 -8.08
CA THR A 809 -26.58 -36.71 -8.43
C THR A 809 -25.98 -37.36 -9.69
N GLN A 810 -24.74 -37.00 -10.04
CA GLN A 810 -24.00 -37.55 -11.19
C GLN A 810 -23.28 -38.87 -10.83
N LEU A 811 -24.05 -39.93 -10.57
CA LEU A 811 -23.57 -41.22 -10.04
C LEU A 811 -22.47 -41.89 -10.88
N ASP A 812 -22.58 -41.90 -12.21
CA ASP A 812 -21.58 -42.57 -13.07
C ASP A 812 -20.21 -41.88 -13.01
N GLN A 813 -20.21 -40.54 -12.97
CA GLN A 813 -18.99 -39.74 -12.83
C GLN A 813 -18.40 -39.86 -11.42
N GLU A 814 -19.26 -39.96 -10.38
CA GLU A 814 -18.83 -40.25 -9.01
C GLU A 814 -18.06 -41.58 -8.95
N ILE A 815 -18.65 -42.64 -9.49
CA ILE A 815 -18.05 -43.99 -9.50
C ILE A 815 -16.71 -43.97 -10.22
N LYS A 816 -16.66 -43.43 -11.43
CA LYS A 816 -15.42 -43.35 -12.22
C LYS A 816 -14.31 -42.59 -11.49
N THR A 817 -14.66 -41.49 -10.81
CA THR A 817 -13.69 -40.70 -10.03
C THR A 817 -13.21 -41.46 -8.80
N ARG A 818 -14.10 -42.20 -8.12
CA ARG A 818 -13.75 -43.06 -6.97
C ARG A 818 -12.84 -44.22 -7.36
N GLU A 819 -13.09 -44.88 -8.49
CA GLU A 819 -12.19 -45.92 -9.04
C GLU A 819 -10.79 -45.35 -9.29
N THR A 820 -10.71 -44.22 -9.98
CA THR A 820 -9.44 -43.54 -10.28
C THR A 820 -8.70 -43.12 -9.00
N TYR A 821 -9.43 -42.55 -8.04
CA TYR A 821 -8.90 -42.16 -6.74
C TYR A 821 -8.37 -43.38 -5.96
N GLN A 822 -9.05 -44.52 -6.04
CA GLN A 822 -8.62 -45.77 -5.42
C GLN A 822 -7.35 -46.36 -6.06
N GLU A 823 -7.28 -46.43 -7.39
CA GLU A 823 -6.08 -46.87 -8.09
C GLU A 823 -4.87 -45.98 -7.77
N HIS A 824 -5.09 -44.67 -7.75
CA HIS A 824 -4.07 -43.68 -7.42
C HIS A 824 -3.53 -43.89 -6.01
N GLN A 825 -4.41 -43.95 -5.02
CA GLN A 825 -4.03 -44.12 -3.62
C GLN A 825 -3.36 -45.48 -3.31
N LEU A 826 -3.78 -46.56 -3.99
CA LEU A 826 -3.12 -47.87 -3.89
C LEU A 826 -1.67 -47.84 -4.40
N ARG A 827 -1.35 -46.96 -5.37
CA ARG A 827 0.02 -46.81 -5.91
C ARG A 827 0.95 -45.98 -5.01
N PHE A 828 0.43 -45.02 -4.25
CA PHE A 828 1.25 -44.00 -3.56
C PHE A 828 1.25 -44.05 -2.02
N SER A 829 0.70 -45.12 -1.43
CA SER A 829 0.68 -45.48 0.00
C SER A 829 -0.54 -45.00 0.79
N ILE A 830 -1.20 -45.96 1.44
CA ILE A 830 -2.10 -45.69 2.56
C ILE A 830 -1.93 -46.77 3.65
N HIS A 831 -2.04 -46.32 4.90
CA HIS A 831 -2.48 -47.10 6.05
C HIS A 831 -3.72 -48.00 5.72
N PRO A 832 -3.73 -49.27 6.14
CA PRO A 832 -4.80 -50.26 5.88
C PRO A 832 -6.24 -49.75 6.03
N SER A 833 -6.50 -48.95 7.07
CA SER A 833 -7.83 -48.44 7.43
C SER A 833 -8.48 -47.56 6.35
N HIS A 834 -7.70 -46.72 5.67
CA HIS A 834 -8.24 -45.82 4.66
C HIS A 834 -8.55 -46.58 3.36
N ALA A 835 -7.77 -47.60 3.00
CA ALA A 835 -8.04 -48.45 1.84
C ALA A 835 -9.37 -49.21 2.00
N VAL A 836 -9.65 -49.72 3.21
CA VAL A 836 -10.93 -50.38 3.53
C VAL A 836 -12.10 -49.39 3.41
N ARG A 837 -11.97 -48.17 3.95
CA ARG A 837 -13.01 -47.14 3.85
C ARG A 837 -13.30 -46.74 2.40
N MET A 838 -12.27 -46.59 1.57
CA MET A 838 -12.43 -46.22 0.16
C MET A 838 -13.19 -47.28 -0.63
N ARG A 839 -12.83 -48.57 -0.46
CA ARG A 839 -13.54 -49.70 -1.08
C ARG A 839 -14.99 -49.77 -0.62
N HIS A 840 -15.23 -49.50 0.66
CA HIS A 840 -16.56 -49.42 1.21
C HIS A 840 -17.41 -48.30 0.58
N ASP A 841 -16.87 -47.08 0.45
CA ASP A 841 -17.58 -45.96 -0.16
C ASP A 841 -17.84 -46.19 -1.65
N LEU A 842 -16.91 -46.84 -2.37
CA LEU A 842 -17.11 -47.27 -3.75
C LEU A 842 -18.21 -48.34 -3.85
N GLY A 843 -18.23 -49.32 -2.94
CA GLY A 843 -19.30 -50.32 -2.84
C GLY A 843 -20.67 -49.69 -2.60
N LYS A 844 -20.75 -48.65 -1.75
CA LYS A 844 -21.97 -47.85 -1.55
C LYS A 844 -22.38 -47.09 -2.82
N ALA A 845 -21.43 -46.54 -3.58
CA ALA A 845 -21.72 -45.90 -4.85
C ALA A 845 -22.28 -46.90 -5.89
N TYR A 846 -21.69 -48.09 -6.01
CA TYR A 846 -22.21 -49.15 -6.87
C TYR A 846 -23.61 -49.62 -6.48
N ALA A 847 -23.88 -49.78 -5.18
CA ALA A 847 -25.19 -50.15 -4.70
C ALA A 847 -26.25 -49.10 -5.07
N ARG A 848 -25.93 -47.80 -4.95
CA ARG A 848 -26.81 -46.69 -5.39
C ARG A 848 -27.06 -46.69 -6.90
N ALA A 849 -26.09 -47.13 -7.69
CA ALA A 849 -26.22 -47.27 -9.15
C ALA A 849 -26.92 -48.59 -9.58
N GLY A 850 -27.41 -49.41 -8.64
CA GLY A 850 -28.03 -50.72 -8.93
C GLY A 850 -27.04 -51.79 -9.40
N ARG A 851 -25.72 -51.52 -9.35
CA ARG A 851 -24.65 -52.45 -9.71
C ARG A 851 -24.31 -53.37 -8.53
N HIS A 852 -25.30 -54.16 -8.09
CA HIS A 852 -25.20 -54.98 -6.87
C HIS A 852 -24.02 -55.97 -6.89
N GLY A 853 -23.70 -56.58 -8.04
CA GLY A 853 -22.54 -57.47 -8.17
C GLY A 853 -21.19 -56.77 -7.97
N ASP A 854 -21.06 -55.52 -8.43
CA ASP A 854 -19.84 -54.73 -8.26
C ASP A 854 -19.72 -54.17 -6.83
N ALA A 855 -20.87 -53.85 -6.22
CA ALA A 855 -20.94 -53.44 -4.82
C ALA A 855 -20.43 -54.55 -3.89
N ILE A 856 -20.92 -55.78 -4.09
CA ILE A 856 -20.51 -56.94 -3.31
C ILE A 856 -19.02 -57.24 -3.53
N ARG A 857 -18.54 -57.26 -4.79
CA ARG A 857 -17.12 -57.48 -5.08
C ARG A 857 -16.22 -56.46 -4.37
N SER A 858 -16.58 -55.17 -4.44
CA SER A 858 -15.83 -54.09 -3.78
C SER A 858 -15.80 -54.26 -2.26
N GLN A 859 -16.91 -54.73 -1.68
CA GLN A 859 -17.04 -54.95 -0.24
C GLN A 859 -16.35 -56.24 0.24
N GLU A 860 -16.36 -57.31 -0.55
CA GLU A 860 -15.56 -58.54 -0.35
C GLU A 860 -14.06 -58.21 -0.34
N GLU A 861 -13.64 -57.40 -1.30
CA GLU A 861 -12.29 -56.84 -1.38
C GLU A 861 -11.93 -55.98 -0.16
N ALA A 862 -12.85 -55.16 0.35
CA ALA A 862 -12.65 -54.37 1.56
C ALA A 862 -12.42 -55.27 2.79
N VAL A 863 -13.24 -56.31 2.95
CA VAL A 863 -13.12 -57.29 4.03
C VAL A 863 -11.83 -58.10 3.91
N ALA A 864 -11.42 -58.50 2.71
CA ALA A 864 -10.17 -59.22 2.48
C ALA A 864 -8.95 -58.38 2.92
N THR A 865 -8.92 -57.09 2.53
CA THR A 865 -7.87 -56.16 2.98
C THR A 865 -7.88 -55.98 4.50
N ALA A 866 -9.07 -55.77 5.09
CA ALA A 866 -9.21 -55.63 6.53
C ALA A 866 -8.74 -56.89 7.29
N LYS A 867 -9.07 -58.10 6.80
CA LYS A 867 -8.63 -59.36 7.39
C LYS A 867 -7.11 -59.54 7.35
N ALA A 868 -6.48 -59.12 6.26
CA ALA A 868 -5.03 -59.25 6.07
C ALA A 868 -4.22 -58.28 6.93
N GLN A 869 -4.78 -57.12 7.30
CA GLN A 869 -4.01 -56.00 7.82
C GLN A 869 -4.48 -55.47 9.18
N LEU A 870 -5.67 -55.84 9.66
CA LEU A 870 -6.25 -55.38 10.93
C LEU A 870 -6.58 -56.55 11.87
N PRO A 871 -6.38 -56.41 13.20
CA PRO A 871 -6.81 -57.40 14.19
C PRO A 871 -8.30 -57.71 14.11
N GLU A 872 -8.72 -58.89 14.59
CA GLU A 872 -10.13 -59.33 14.54
C GLU A 872 -11.08 -58.42 15.32
N GLU A 873 -10.60 -57.79 16.39
CA GLU A 873 -11.35 -56.84 17.24
C GLU A 873 -11.48 -55.43 16.64
N ASP A 874 -10.76 -55.14 15.55
CA ASP A 874 -10.64 -53.78 15.04
C ASP A 874 -12.02 -53.26 14.56
N PRO A 875 -12.48 -52.09 15.03
CA PRO A 875 -13.79 -51.55 14.66
C PRO A 875 -14.01 -51.42 13.15
N ILE A 876 -12.96 -51.12 12.38
CA ILE A 876 -13.04 -50.93 10.93
C ILE A 876 -13.23 -52.28 10.24
N ARG A 877 -12.53 -53.33 10.69
CA ARG A 877 -12.71 -54.69 10.18
C ARG A 877 -14.12 -55.20 10.45
N LEU A 878 -14.60 -55.06 11.68
CA LEU A 878 -15.94 -55.50 12.06
C LEU A 878 -17.04 -54.74 11.30
N THR A 879 -16.89 -53.42 11.12
CA THR A 879 -17.82 -52.60 10.34
C THR A 879 -17.85 -53.01 8.86
N ALA A 880 -16.69 -53.29 8.26
CA ALA A 880 -16.61 -53.75 6.88
C ALA A 880 -17.30 -55.11 6.67
N GLN A 881 -17.16 -56.03 7.64
CA GLN A 881 -17.82 -57.34 7.62
C GLN A 881 -19.34 -57.22 7.81
N TYR A 882 -19.80 -56.37 8.73
CA TYR A 882 -21.21 -56.04 8.91
C TYR A 882 -21.86 -55.50 7.63
N GLU A 883 -21.21 -54.56 6.95
CA GLU A 883 -21.74 -53.98 5.71
C GLU A 883 -21.74 -54.98 4.54
N LEU A 884 -20.76 -55.90 4.48
CA LEU A 884 -20.76 -57.00 3.50
C LEU A 884 -21.93 -57.95 3.73
N ALA A 885 -22.13 -58.39 4.98
CA ALA A 885 -23.23 -59.28 5.34
C ALA A 885 -24.58 -58.68 4.96
N ARG A 886 -24.77 -57.38 5.21
CA ARG A 886 -25.98 -56.65 4.80
C ARG A 886 -26.21 -56.71 3.29
N GLN A 887 -25.17 -56.51 2.47
CA GLN A 887 -25.28 -56.58 1.02
C GLN A 887 -25.53 -58.00 0.51
N LEU A 888 -24.90 -59.00 1.12
CA LEU A 888 -25.12 -60.41 0.78
C LEU A 888 -26.58 -60.84 1.04
N LEU A 889 -27.19 -60.37 2.13
CA LEU A 889 -28.61 -60.61 2.42
C LEU A 889 -29.54 -60.03 1.34
N THR A 890 -29.21 -58.85 0.82
CA THR A 890 -29.99 -58.24 -0.27
C THR A 890 -29.81 -58.94 -1.63
N ALA A 891 -28.77 -59.76 -1.77
CA ALA A 891 -28.42 -60.48 -2.99
C ALA A 891 -28.73 -61.99 -2.92
N ASP A 892 -29.58 -62.40 -1.98
CA ASP A 892 -30.02 -63.78 -1.75
C ASP A 892 -28.87 -64.77 -1.42
N ARG A 893 -27.73 -64.25 -0.94
CA ARG A 893 -26.58 -65.02 -0.45
C ARG A 893 -26.63 -65.17 1.07
N ALA A 894 -27.79 -65.58 1.59
CA ALA A 894 -28.09 -65.57 3.02
C ALA A 894 -27.17 -66.49 3.86
N GLN A 895 -26.72 -67.62 3.29
CA GLN A 895 -25.80 -68.54 3.97
C GLN A 895 -24.46 -67.88 4.26
N GLU A 896 -23.89 -67.19 3.27
CA GLU A 896 -22.62 -66.49 3.43
C GLU A 896 -22.72 -65.30 4.39
N ALA A 897 -23.87 -64.61 4.39
CA ALA A 897 -24.16 -63.56 5.36
C ALA A 897 -24.26 -64.11 6.79
N ARG A 898 -24.88 -65.29 6.98
CA ARG A 898 -24.97 -65.98 8.28
C ARG A 898 -23.58 -66.31 8.79
N ASP A 899 -22.74 -66.93 7.96
CA ASP A 899 -21.39 -67.32 8.35
C ASP A 899 -20.51 -66.11 8.70
N LEU A 900 -20.60 -65.03 7.90
CA LEU A 900 -19.83 -63.82 8.14
C LEU A 900 -20.27 -63.09 9.42
N THR A 901 -21.57 -62.91 9.62
CA THR A 901 -22.12 -62.21 10.79
C THR A 901 -21.95 -63.03 12.07
N GLY A 902 -22.06 -64.36 11.98
CA GLY A 902 -21.81 -65.28 13.10
C GLY A 902 -20.38 -65.16 13.63
N ASN A 903 -19.40 -65.07 12.72
CA ASN A 903 -18.01 -64.81 13.09
C ASN A 903 -17.84 -63.45 13.80
N VAL A 904 -18.45 -62.39 13.28
CA VAL A 904 -18.42 -61.04 13.87
C VAL A 904 -19.03 -61.02 15.28
N VAL A 905 -20.21 -61.63 15.44
CA VAL A 905 -20.90 -61.75 16.74
C VAL A 905 -20.05 -62.54 17.75
N GLY A 906 -19.44 -63.65 17.34
CA GLY A 906 -18.56 -64.45 18.20
C GLY A 906 -17.33 -63.70 18.71
N VAL A 907 -16.78 -62.78 17.91
CA VAL A 907 -15.71 -61.86 18.33
C VAL A 907 -16.26 -60.81 19.32
N LEU A 908 -17.35 -60.13 18.94
CA LEU A 908 -17.97 -59.09 19.77
C LEU A 908 -18.44 -59.61 21.15
N GLN A 909 -18.89 -60.86 21.24
CA GLN A 909 -19.29 -61.49 22.50
C GLN A 909 -18.16 -61.59 23.52
N LYS A 910 -16.91 -61.74 23.07
CA LYS A 910 -15.73 -61.87 23.95
C LYS A 910 -15.26 -60.52 24.50
N HIS A 911 -15.51 -59.43 23.77
CA HIS A 911 -14.86 -58.14 24.02
C HIS A 911 -15.83 -56.98 24.27
N ARG A 912 -17.14 -57.13 24.02
CA ARG A 912 -18.15 -56.08 24.22
C ARG A 912 -19.32 -56.55 25.07
N ALA A 913 -19.85 -55.64 25.88
CA ALA A 913 -21.02 -55.87 26.71
C ALA A 913 -22.25 -56.22 25.86
N GLU A 914 -23.21 -56.97 26.43
CA GLU A 914 -24.46 -57.34 25.76
C GLU A 914 -25.33 -56.13 25.38
N THR A 915 -25.10 -54.98 26.02
CA THR A 915 -25.80 -53.71 25.74
C THR A 915 -25.12 -52.83 24.69
N ASP A 916 -23.97 -53.24 24.12
CA ASP A 916 -23.31 -52.50 23.04
C ASP A 916 -24.17 -52.47 21.78
N LEU A 917 -24.45 -51.27 21.27
CA LEU A 917 -25.38 -51.07 20.16
C LEU A 917 -24.90 -51.69 18.84
N PHE A 918 -23.58 -51.72 18.61
CA PHE A 918 -23.03 -52.31 17.40
C PHE A 918 -23.09 -53.84 17.47
N ARG A 919 -22.83 -54.42 18.64
CA ARG A 919 -23.04 -55.85 18.90
C ARG A 919 -24.51 -56.26 18.68
N LEU A 920 -25.46 -55.52 19.26
CA LEU A 920 -26.89 -55.79 19.06
C LEU A 920 -27.32 -55.66 17.60
N ALA A 921 -26.75 -54.71 16.85
CA ALA A 921 -27.00 -54.58 15.41
C ALA A 921 -26.47 -55.78 14.61
N CYS A 922 -25.31 -56.33 14.97
CA CYS A 922 -24.77 -57.55 14.36
C CYS A 922 -25.59 -58.79 14.73
N GLU A 923 -26.02 -58.92 15.99
CA GLU A 923 -26.90 -60.01 16.43
C GLU A 923 -28.27 -59.95 15.74
N HIS A 924 -28.83 -58.75 15.53
CA HIS A 924 -30.03 -58.55 14.71
C HIS A 924 -29.82 -59.05 13.27
N GLN A 925 -28.70 -58.69 12.64
CA GLN A 925 -28.40 -59.14 11.28
C GLN A 925 -28.18 -60.66 11.21
N LEU A 926 -27.55 -61.26 12.22
CA LEU A 926 -27.36 -62.71 12.29
C LEU A 926 -28.70 -63.42 12.36
N ALA A 927 -29.60 -62.96 13.23
CA ALA A 927 -30.95 -63.50 13.33
C ALA A 927 -31.73 -63.37 12.00
N TYR A 928 -31.61 -62.23 11.32
CA TYR A 928 -32.17 -62.04 9.98
C TYR A 928 -31.57 -63.00 8.94
N ALA A 929 -30.26 -63.20 8.96
CA ALA A 929 -29.60 -64.16 8.09
C ALA A 929 -30.05 -65.61 8.35
N CYS A 930 -30.14 -66.03 9.62
CA CYS A 930 -30.66 -67.35 9.99
C CYS A 930 -32.10 -67.55 9.49
N PHE A 931 -32.94 -66.52 9.59
CA PHE A 931 -34.33 -66.56 9.10
C PHE A 931 -34.36 -66.80 7.58
N MET A 932 -33.56 -66.05 6.82
CA MET A 932 -33.50 -66.15 5.36
C MET A 932 -32.92 -67.49 4.86
N VAL A 933 -32.02 -68.11 5.64
CA VAL A 933 -31.49 -69.47 5.36
C VAL A 933 -32.51 -70.58 5.67
N GLY A 934 -33.58 -70.27 6.42
CA GLY A 934 -34.62 -71.23 6.83
C GLY A 934 -34.43 -71.80 8.24
N ASP A 935 -33.43 -71.34 8.99
CA ASP A 935 -33.21 -71.70 10.39
C ASP A 935 -34.08 -70.84 11.33
N LYS A 936 -35.40 -70.94 11.13
CA LYS A 936 -36.39 -70.12 11.83
C LYS A 936 -36.30 -70.22 13.36
N PRO A 937 -36.04 -71.40 13.99
CA PRO A 937 -35.92 -71.51 15.44
C PRO A 937 -34.78 -70.67 16.02
N GLU A 938 -33.57 -70.75 15.44
CA GLU A 938 -32.41 -69.99 15.91
C GLU A 938 -32.58 -68.48 15.65
N ALA A 939 -33.20 -68.12 14.51
CA ALA A 939 -33.53 -66.74 14.18
C ALA A 939 -34.47 -66.09 15.21
N MET A 940 -35.52 -66.82 15.59
CA MET A 940 -36.50 -66.40 16.59
C MET A 940 -35.88 -66.22 17.96
N GLU A 941 -35.05 -67.17 18.40
CA GLU A 941 -34.38 -67.11 19.70
C GLU A 941 -33.42 -65.92 19.78
N THR A 942 -32.58 -65.75 18.76
CA THR A 942 -31.59 -64.66 18.70
C THR A 942 -32.27 -63.30 18.62
N MET A 943 -33.31 -63.14 17.79
CA MET A 943 -34.04 -61.88 17.67
C MET A 943 -34.81 -61.52 18.95
N GLN A 944 -35.41 -62.49 19.63
CA GLN A 944 -36.08 -62.26 20.91
C GLN A 944 -35.08 -61.77 21.97
N LYS A 945 -33.88 -62.37 22.05
CA LYS A 945 -32.81 -61.91 22.94
C LYS A 945 -32.37 -60.47 22.63
N VAL A 946 -32.24 -60.11 21.35
CA VAL A 946 -31.89 -58.73 20.94
C VAL A 946 -32.97 -57.74 21.37
N VAL A 947 -34.25 -58.05 21.15
CA VAL A 947 -35.38 -57.18 21.55
C VAL A 947 -35.44 -57.01 23.07
N ASP A 948 -35.32 -58.10 23.83
CA ASP A 948 -35.37 -58.06 25.30
C ASP A 948 -34.20 -57.24 25.88
N THR A 949 -33.03 -57.32 25.24
CA THR A 949 -31.84 -56.57 25.65
C THR A 949 -31.95 -55.09 25.24
N GLN A 950 -32.44 -54.80 24.03
CA GLN A 950 -32.73 -53.43 23.59
C GLN A 950 -33.82 -52.78 24.45
N ALA A 951 -34.84 -53.52 24.90
CA ALA A 951 -35.90 -53.00 25.77
C ALA A 951 -35.38 -52.57 27.15
N LYS A 952 -34.31 -53.20 27.64
CA LYS A 952 -33.63 -52.82 28.89
C LYS A 952 -32.65 -51.66 28.71
N ALA A 953 -32.07 -51.50 27.52
CA ALA A 953 -30.99 -50.56 27.24
C ALA A 953 -31.44 -49.26 26.52
N LEU A 954 -32.58 -49.27 25.83
CA LEU A 954 -33.03 -48.20 24.93
C LEU A 954 -34.47 -47.79 25.21
N SER A 955 -34.79 -46.51 25.01
CA SER A 955 -36.15 -45.98 25.07
C SER A 955 -37.05 -46.59 23.98
N GLU A 956 -38.36 -46.59 24.20
CA GLU A 956 -39.35 -47.14 23.26
C GLU A 956 -39.29 -46.47 21.87
N ASP A 957 -38.93 -45.18 21.80
CA ASP A 957 -38.82 -44.43 20.55
C ASP A 957 -37.51 -44.66 19.78
N HIS A 958 -36.58 -45.47 20.31
CA HIS A 958 -35.27 -45.64 19.67
C HIS A 958 -35.38 -46.48 18.38
N SER A 959 -34.88 -45.94 17.27
CA SER A 959 -35.05 -46.51 15.92
C SER A 959 -34.61 -47.98 15.77
N GLN A 960 -33.47 -48.36 16.38
CA GLN A 960 -32.98 -49.74 16.35
C GLN A 960 -33.87 -50.72 17.13
N ARG A 961 -34.49 -50.26 18.23
CA ARG A 961 -35.41 -51.08 19.03
C ARG A 961 -36.69 -51.34 18.25
N ILE A 962 -37.27 -50.28 17.69
CA ILE A 962 -38.45 -50.36 16.82
C ILE A 962 -38.17 -51.31 15.63
N LEU A 963 -36.98 -51.23 15.03
CA LEU A 963 -36.61 -52.10 13.91
C LEU A 963 -36.58 -53.58 14.34
N SER A 964 -35.89 -53.92 15.43
CA SER A 964 -35.84 -55.31 15.92
C SER A 964 -37.20 -55.84 16.35
N GLU A 965 -38.02 -55.04 17.03
CA GLU A 965 -39.38 -55.41 17.43
C GLU A 965 -40.26 -55.68 16.20
N LYS A 966 -40.17 -54.82 15.17
CA LYS A 966 -40.87 -55.05 13.89
C LYS A 966 -40.37 -56.31 13.18
N THR A 967 -39.06 -56.52 13.12
CA THR A 967 -38.48 -57.72 12.50
C THR A 967 -38.90 -58.99 13.23
N LEU A 968 -38.97 -58.96 14.57
CA LEU A 968 -39.44 -60.08 15.39
C LEU A 968 -40.92 -60.38 15.16
N THR A 969 -41.77 -59.36 15.08
CA THR A 969 -43.18 -59.53 14.73
C THR A 969 -43.32 -60.14 13.34
N TRP A 970 -42.55 -59.64 12.37
CA TRP A 970 -42.53 -60.18 11.02
C TRP A 970 -42.08 -61.65 10.97
N PHE A 971 -41.05 -62.04 11.75
CA PHE A 971 -40.66 -63.44 11.86
C PHE A 971 -41.81 -64.31 12.37
N LYS A 972 -42.53 -63.87 13.40
CA LYS A 972 -43.70 -64.58 13.98
C LYS A 972 -44.84 -64.76 12.99
N GLU A 973 -45.06 -63.78 12.12
CA GLU A 973 -46.10 -63.82 11.08
C GLU A 973 -45.70 -64.68 9.87
N SER A 974 -44.39 -64.88 9.66
CA SER A 974 -43.82 -65.57 8.49
C SER A 974 -43.28 -66.99 8.79
N THR A 975 -43.24 -67.39 10.07
CA THR A 975 -43.07 -68.77 10.54
C THR A 975 -44.35 -69.55 10.42
#